data_AF-A0A8C6U528-F1
#
_entry.id   AF-A0A8C6U528-F1
#
_cell.length_a   1.000
_cell.length_b   1.000
_cell.length_c   1.000
_cell.angle_alpha   90.00
_cell.angle_beta   90.00
_cell.angle_gamma   90.00
#
_symmetry.space_group_name_H-M   'P 1'
#
loop_
_entity.id
_entity.type
_entity.pdbx_description
1 polymer ?
#
loop_
_entity_poly.entity_id
_entity_poly.type
_entity_poly.pdbx_seq_one_letter_code
_entity_poly.pdbx_strand_id
1 'polypeptide(L)'
;MHKSVKALEHQVQLLTEKDQENMKKQRMADAAVDTMKQQMLEMCRSDTLSRTREQHDRDITVMREQHETALLTSQQKIDSISQALNEQVDLTQRLREQVKQLERQREEDQLDRARVINGLTQRLEESQQQCAKLLQTSSVQEMSRLQIKLQQTQSAKALSENMNKALEEDLAELKEQITLYESAVKHNVISLDLSNNLENHLSESCIDLGLKKANLKNGTLYSPLANLSDSKLSKDEALRLLRAEVQRCLGNLKGKRLKIEQLQEELRHSRTRVDELQTQLEEAKLCSEIRENGQEKQMDISDGSRKELKQLKEDKQHLQEQVETLEEKCKELKQSEEKVKAANLELCTKMREMIQELDQEKQEAAERSERIHQLHRDDVVNNVRTELIQEQSVEIEQLTEQHQQQLQELQTRLSEAHEKMSAVQECYICICKEKDALEESIRNRDNEEAAFKETNQKMQEETKAALQKLRAEMEAGHQASIIELKAVWTKAKEKEIQQKVDTKVAQINTTWKEEMKKMEQTWSQRLEEAKQQRSSDTAAVASQTDHLQDRNETISAEALASRLRDQKQQLHVEADGARLKAVEEAKKQIQKELQEKHLEDMAKQVEGAITRAYNRWVEDLSSLPEYQASLQTEREKWEQHQQMVTDQKISQALRAAEEQWHKRQGNPPEGKVSSQQEAELQRTISTLQSQLDQTRREQAALLKAELSAARAVWNRDKQQEINNIRARSDQAFQTELQEQRKKLEQALQRLKEEVELEKKEQLSQTEARLQEVAKVREDELQCHYAEKERAQTKEIKDEIQAEIQDALAQVQAQVFMQERDRRTPRKPVGTRRRTQ
;
A
#
# COMPACT_ATOMS: atom_id res chain seq x y z
N MET A 1 -86.01 -77.00 -49.37
CA MET A 1 -86.99 -77.15 -48.27
C MET A 1 -86.44 -78.07 -47.18
N HIS A 2 -87.18 -79.09 -46.71
CA HIS A 2 -86.99 -79.73 -45.38
C HIS A 2 -85.55 -80.03 -44.91
N LYS A 3 -84.68 -80.62 -45.76
CA LYS A 3 -83.27 -80.89 -45.39
C LYS A 3 -82.45 -79.62 -45.11
N SER A 4 -82.73 -78.52 -45.83
CA SER A 4 -82.06 -77.23 -45.62
C SER A 4 -82.63 -76.49 -44.41
N VAL A 5 -83.92 -76.64 -44.11
CA VAL A 5 -84.50 -76.13 -42.85
C VAL A 5 -83.83 -76.81 -41.65
N LYS A 6 -83.70 -78.14 -41.66
CA LYS A 6 -83.00 -78.88 -40.59
C LYS A 6 -81.51 -78.55 -40.45
N ALA A 7 -80.83 -78.23 -41.56
CA ALA A 7 -79.44 -77.75 -41.50
C ALA A 7 -79.36 -76.36 -40.84
N LEU A 8 -80.29 -75.45 -41.15
CA LEU A 8 -80.38 -74.13 -40.53
C LEU A 8 -80.80 -74.21 -39.06
N GLU A 9 -81.75 -75.07 -38.70
CA GLU A 9 -82.14 -75.35 -37.31
C GLU A 9 -80.94 -75.81 -36.48
N HIS A 10 -80.14 -76.75 -37.00
CA HIS A 10 -78.94 -77.23 -36.33
C HIS A 10 -77.82 -76.17 -36.29
N GLN A 11 -77.68 -75.35 -37.33
CA GLN A 11 -76.73 -74.23 -37.33
C GLN A 11 -77.13 -73.14 -36.31
N VAL A 12 -78.42 -72.86 -36.15
CA VAL A 12 -78.94 -71.97 -35.10
C VAL A 12 -78.71 -72.58 -33.72
N GLN A 13 -78.94 -73.89 -33.53
CA GLN A 13 -78.61 -74.57 -32.27
C GLN A 13 -77.13 -74.42 -31.92
N LEU A 14 -76.21 -74.77 -32.83
CA LEU A 14 -74.76 -74.62 -32.64
C LEU A 14 -74.34 -73.17 -32.36
N LEU A 15 -74.99 -72.18 -33.00
CA LEU A 15 -74.76 -70.77 -32.67
C LEU A 15 -75.26 -70.43 -31.25
N THR A 16 -76.46 -70.87 -30.86
CA THR A 16 -76.96 -70.62 -29.49
C THR A 16 -76.17 -71.35 -28.40
N GLU A 17 -75.61 -72.53 -28.70
CA GLU A 17 -74.71 -73.25 -27.79
C GLU A 17 -73.37 -72.52 -27.66
N LYS A 18 -72.79 -72.10 -28.78
CA LYS A 18 -71.57 -71.27 -28.81
C LYS A 18 -71.77 -69.92 -28.10
N ASP A 19 -72.93 -69.28 -28.26
CA ASP A 19 -73.23 -68.01 -27.59
C ASP A 19 -73.49 -68.21 -26.10
N GLN A 20 -74.11 -69.32 -25.68
CA GLN A 20 -74.14 -69.71 -24.27
C GLN A 20 -72.74 -70.00 -23.71
N GLU A 21 -71.85 -70.60 -24.48
CA GLU A 21 -70.46 -70.84 -24.10
C GLU A 21 -69.67 -69.53 -23.98
N ASN A 22 -69.83 -68.61 -24.94
CA ASN A 22 -69.28 -67.26 -24.92
C ASN A 22 -69.79 -66.47 -23.71
N MET A 23 -71.10 -66.52 -23.41
CA MET A 23 -71.68 -65.87 -22.24
C MET A 23 -71.20 -66.49 -20.92
N LYS A 24 -70.91 -67.80 -20.88
CA LYS A 24 -70.25 -68.44 -19.73
C LYS A 24 -68.80 -67.94 -19.59
N LYS A 25 -68.03 -67.94 -20.67
CA LYS A 25 -66.64 -67.42 -20.73
C LYS A 25 -66.56 -65.94 -20.30
N GLN A 26 -67.49 -65.10 -20.79
CA GLN A 26 -67.59 -63.71 -20.40
C GLN A 26 -67.90 -63.57 -18.91
N ARG A 27 -68.93 -64.25 -18.38
CA ARG A 27 -69.24 -64.23 -16.94
C ARG A 27 -68.09 -64.71 -16.05
N MET A 28 -67.30 -65.69 -16.51
CA MET A 28 -66.09 -66.13 -15.83
C MET A 28 -64.98 -65.06 -15.86
N ALA A 29 -64.82 -64.35 -16.98
CA ALA A 29 -63.89 -63.22 -17.10
C ALA A 29 -64.33 -62.03 -16.24
N ASP A 30 -65.61 -61.67 -16.24
CA ASP A 30 -66.19 -60.61 -15.40
C ASP A 30 -65.99 -60.93 -13.92
N ALA A 31 -66.28 -62.17 -13.48
CA ALA A 31 -66.05 -62.62 -12.11
C ALA A 31 -64.56 -62.65 -11.73
N ALA A 32 -63.66 -63.00 -12.65
CA ALA A 32 -62.22 -62.91 -12.43
C ALA A 32 -61.75 -61.46 -12.31
N VAL A 33 -62.27 -60.55 -13.14
CA VAL A 33 -62.01 -59.10 -13.08
C VAL A 33 -62.51 -58.51 -11.77
N ASP A 34 -63.70 -58.88 -11.29
CA ASP A 34 -64.22 -58.41 -10.01
C ASP A 34 -63.45 -59.02 -8.82
N THR A 35 -62.98 -60.26 -8.93
CA THR A 35 -62.04 -60.86 -7.96
C THR A 35 -60.72 -60.09 -7.92
N MET A 36 -60.16 -59.70 -9.07
CA MET A 36 -58.94 -58.89 -9.15
C MET A 36 -59.14 -57.46 -8.62
N LYS A 37 -60.31 -56.83 -8.87
CA LYS A 37 -60.67 -55.55 -8.25
C LYS A 37 -60.75 -55.68 -6.73
N GLN A 38 -61.39 -56.73 -6.22
CA GLN A 38 -61.48 -56.97 -4.78
C GLN A 38 -60.11 -57.23 -4.16
N GLN A 39 -59.24 -58.02 -4.79
CA GLN A 39 -57.85 -58.21 -4.35
C GLN A 39 -57.04 -56.90 -4.38
N MET A 40 -57.20 -56.03 -5.38
CA MET A 40 -56.59 -54.69 -5.37
C MET A 40 -57.12 -53.81 -4.23
N LEU A 41 -58.41 -53.88 -3.94
CA LEU A 41 -59.02 -53.14 -2.82
C LEU A 41 -58.57 -53.70 -1.46
N GLU A 42 -58.40 -55.02 -1.33
CA GLU A 42 -57.87 -55.67 -0.13
C GLU A 42 -56.37 -55.37 0.06
N MET A 43 -55.56 -55.35 -1.01
CA MET A 43 -54.18 -54.86 -0.93
C MET A 43 -54.12 -53.36 -0.56
N CYS A 44 -55.01 -52.52 -1.10
CA CYS A 44 -55.07 -51.10 -0.72
C CYS A 44 -55.64 -50.84 0.68
N ARG A 45 -56.45 -51.77 1.22
CA ARG A 45 -56.92 -51.80 2.61
C ARG A 45 -55.95 -52.49 3.56
N SER A 46 -54.90 -53.12 3.05
CA SER A 46 -53.89 -53.76 3.89
C SER A 46 -53.17 -52.68 4.70
N ASP A 47 -53.33 -52.73 6.02
CA ASP A 47 -52.65 -51.85 6.98
C ASP A 47 -51.16 -51.66 6.68
N THR A 48 -50.48 -52.72 6.22
CA THR A 48 -49.06 -52.67 5.83
C THR A 48 -48.79 -51.75 4.63
N LEU A 49 -49.70 -51.71 3.64
CA LEU A 49 -49.58 -50.83 2.47
C LEU A 49 -50.03 -49.40 2.77
N SER A 50 -51.03 -49.22 3.65
CA SER A 50 -51.40 -47.87 4.13
C SER A 50 -50.25 -47.25 4.92
N ARG A 51 -49.73 -47.96 5.95
CA ARG A 51 -48.65 -47.46 6.81
C ARG A 51 -47.37 -47.18 6.05
N THR A 52 -47.02 -47.97 5.01
CA THR A 52 -45.84 -47.69 4.17
C THR A 52 -46.03 -46.52 3.22
N ARG A 53 -47.24 -46.32 2.66
CA ARG A 53 -47.57 -45.08 1.90
C ARG A 53 -47.54 -43.86 2.79
N GLU A 54 -48.21 -43.90 3.94
CA GLU A 54 -48.20 -42.81 4.91
C GLU A 54 -46.78 -42.49 5.41
N GLN A 55 -45.93 -43.51 5.60
CA GLN A 55 -44.53 -43.28 5.98
C GLN A 55 -43.75 -42.60 4.85
N HIS A 56 -43.83 -43.11 3.63
CA HIS A 56 -43.24 -42.49 2.44
C HIS A 56 -43.71 -41.04 2.25
N ASP A 57 -44.98 -40.75 2.49
CA ASP A 57 -45.55 -39.42 2.36
C ASP A 57 -45.09 -38.48 3.51
N ARG A 58 -44.94 -39.01 4.74
CA ARG A 58 -44.28 -38.30 5.87
C ARG A 58 -42.82 -37.98 5.53
N ASP A 59 -42.07 -38.97 5.05
CA ASP A 59 -40.66 -38.84 4.68
C ASP A 59 -40.50 -37.80 3.56
N ILE A 60 -41.41 -37.79 2.57
CA ILE A 60 -41.47 -36.75 1.52
C ILE A 60 -41.80 -35.37 2.09
N THR A 61 -42.72 -35.23 3.05
CA THR A 61 -42.97 -33.91 3.68
C THR A 61 -41.76 -33.43 4.46
N VAL A 62 -41.11 -34.30 5.25
CA VAL A 62 -39.88 -33.95 6.00
C VAL A 62 -38.75 -33.56 5.06
N MET A 63 -38.53 -34.30 3.96
CA MET A 63 -37.53 -33.94 2.95
C MET A 63 -37.84 -32.60 2.25
N ARG A 64 -39.11 -32.28 1.99
CA ARG A 64 -39.51 -30.96 1.45
C ARG A 64 -39.25 -29.85 2.45
N GLU A 65 -39.66 -30.01 3.71
CA GLU A 65 -39.43 -29.03 4.77
C GLU A 65 -37.94 -28.79 5.01
N GLN A 66 -37.11 -29.85 4.95
CA GLN A 66 -35.64 -29.74 5.00
C GLN A 66 -35.07 -28.99 3.79
N HIS A 67 -35.59 -29.20 2.57
CA HIS A 67 -35.17 -28.44 1.40
C HIS A 67 -35.65 -26.99 1.42
N GLU A 68 -36.87 -26.71 1.88
CA GLU A 68 -37.41 -25.36 2.01
C GLU A 68 -36.66 -24.56 3.09
N THR A 69 -36.33 -25.16 4.23
CA THR A 69 -35.48 -24.52 5.25
C THR A 69 -34.04 -24.33 4.79
N ALA A 70 -33.47 -25.27 4.02
CA ALA A 70 -32.16 -25.10 3.38
C ALA A 70 -32.15 -23.99 2.32
N LEU A 71 -33.25 -23.80 1.57
CA LEU A 71 -33.43 -22.69 0.62
C LEU A 71 -33.59 -21.36 1.34
N LEU A 72 -34.43 -21.28 2.38
CA LEU A 72 -34.64 -20.05 3.17
C LEU A 72 -33.36 -19.60 3.88
N THR A 73 -32.61 -20.52 4.50
CA THR A 73 -31.31 -20.18 5.14
C THR A 73 -30.22 -19.85 4.12
N SER A 74 -30.29 -20.38 2.90
CA SER A 74 -29.43 -19.94 1.78
C SER A 74 -29.80 -18.54 1.30
N GLN A 75 -31.10 -18.24 1.15
CA GLN A 75 -31.59 -16.91 0.75
C GLN A 75 -31.22 -15.86 1.79
N GLN A 76 -31.44 -16.11 3.09
CA GLN A 76 -31.04 -15.21 4.17
C GLN A 76 -29.54 -14.88 4.16
N LYS A 77 -28.69 -15.85 3.81
CA LYS A 77 -27.24 -15.62 3.63
C LYS A 77 -26.96 -14.74 2.41
N ILE A 78 -27.64 -14.97 1.28
CA ILE A 78 -27.53 -14.13 0.08
C ILE A 78 -27.97 -12.70 0.37
N ASP A 79 -29.10 -12.51 1.07
CA ASP A 79 -29.63 -11.20 1.44
C ASP A 79 -28.68 -10.46 2.39
N SER A 80 -28.16 -11.15 3.42
CA SER A 80 -27.18 -10.60 4.37
C SER A 80 -25.87 -10.19 3.69
N ILE A 81 -25.33 -11.04 2.81
CA ILE A 81 -24.13 -10.72 2.02
C ILE A 81 -24.40 -9.56 1.05
N SER A 82 -25.59 -9.48 0.46
CA SER A 82 -25.98 -8.39 -0.44
C SER A 82 -26.12 -7.05 0.30
N GLN A 83 -26.65 -7.07 1.53
CA GLN A 83 -26.68 -5.89 2.39
C GLN A 83 -25.26 -5.42 2.75
N ALA A 84 -24.41 -6.32 3.26
CA ALA A 84 -23.03 -5.99 3.62
C ALA A 84 -22.22 -5.47 2.42
N LEU A 85 -22.45 -6.01 1.22
CA LEU A 85 -21.84 -5.52 -0.02
C LEU A 85 -22.31 -4.10 -0.37
N ASN A 86 -23.61 -3.79 -0.24
CA ASN A 86 -24.14 -2.45 -0.46
C ASN A 86 -23.56 -1.45 0.56
N GLU A 87 -23.49 -1.81 1.84
CA GLU A 87 -22.88 -0.98 2.89
C GLU A 87 -21.39 -0.70 2.59
N GLN A 88 -20.65 -1.70 2.08
CA GLN A 88 -19.26 -1.55 1.63
C GLN A 88 -19.14 -0.66 0.38
N VAL A 89 -20.10 -0.72 -0.55
CA VAL A 89 -20.17 0.20 -1.71
C VAL A 89 -20.43 1.63 -1.25
N ASP A 90 -21.37 1.86 -0.33
CA ASP A 90 -21.68 3.19 0.22
C ASP A 90 -20.51 3.78 1.02
N LEU A 91 -19.77 2.95 1.77
CA LEU A 91 -18.53 3.36 2.43
C LEU A 91 -17.46 3.73 1.39
N THR A 92 -17.30 2.91 0.34
CA THR A 92 -16.35 3.16 -0.75
C THR A 92 -16.69 4.45 -1.52
N GLN A 93 -17.98 4.75 -1.72
CA GLN A 93 -18.42 6.00 -2.34
C GLN A 93 -18.11 7.21 -1.44
N ARG A 94 -18.46 7.16 -0.15
CA ARG A 94 -18.16 8.22 0.82
C ARG A 94 -16.66 8.52 0.90
N LEU A 95 -15.81 7.49 0.95
CA LEU A 95 -14.35 7.65 0.92
C LEU A 95 -13.86 8.29 -0.39
N ARG A 96 -14.40 7.90 -1.55
CA ARG A 96 -14.08 8.54 -2.85
C ARG A 96 -14.51 10.00 -2.91
N GLU A 97 -15.60 10.36 -2.26
CA GLU A 97 -16.09 11.75 -2.19
C GLU A 97 -15.24 12.60 -1.24
N GLN A 98 -14.83 12.06 -0.09
CA GLN A 98 -13.86 12.67 0.82
C GLN A 98 -12.50 12.89 0.16
N VAL A 99 -11.95 11.90 -0.56
CA VAL A 99 -10.70 12.06 -1.31
C VAL A 99 -10.81 13.19 -2.33
N LYS A 100 -11.90 13.23 -3.12
CA LYS A 100 -12.16 14.34 -4.06
C LYS A 100 -12.35 15.70 -3.39
N GLN A 101 -12.75 15.74 -2.12
CA GLN A 101 -12.84 17.01 -1.37
C GLN A 101 -11.46 17.46 -0.90
N LEU A 102 -10.65 16.55 -0.35
CA LEU A 102 -9.27 16.80 0.06
C LEU A 102 -8.37 17.19 -1.14
N GLU A 103 -8.57 16.58 -2.31
CA GLU A 103 -7.89 16.94 -3.55
C GLU A 103 -8.15 18.41 -3.94
N ARG A 104 -9.43 18.84 -3.95
CA ARG A 104 -9.81 20.23 -4.25
C ARG A 104 -9.29 21.21 -3.21
N GLN A 105 -9.36 20.87 -1.92
CA GLN A 105 -8.80 21.70 -0.85
C GLN A 105 -7.28 21.85 -1.04
N ARG A 106 -6.57 20.77 -1.38
CA ARG A 106 -5.14 20.80 -1.69
C ARG A 106 -4.81 21.61 -2.94
N GLU A 107 -5.70 21.69 -3.93
CA GLU A 107 -5.56 22.56 -5.10
C GLU A 107 -5.77 24.05 -4.73
N GLU A 108 -6.79 24.35 -3.93
CA GLU A 108 -7.08 25.70 -3.42
C GLU A 108 -5.93 26.22 -2.55
N ASP A 109 -5.40 25.39 -1.64
CA ASP A 109 -4.19 25.64 -0.84
C ASP A 109 -2.97 25.99 -1.71
N GLN A 110 -2.80 25.32 -2.85
CA GLN A 110 -1.70 25.59 -3.78
C GLN A 110 -1.91 26.91 -4.53
N LEU A 111 -3.15 27.22 -4.92
CA LEU A 111 -3.49 28.51 -5.54
C LEU A 111 -3.28 29.68 -4.57
N ASP A 112 -3.62 29.53 -3.28
CA ASP A 112 -3.37 30.56 -2.28
C ASP A 112 -1.88 30.72 -1.95
N ARG A 113 -1.11 29.63 -1.86
CA ARG A 113 0.36 29.71 -1.77
C ARG A 113 0.94 30.44 -2.99
N ALA A 114 0.46 30.17 -4.20
CA ALA A 114 0.88 30.87 -5.41
C ALA A 114 0.49 32.35 -5.41
N ARG A 115 -0.73 32.71 -4.97
CA ARG A 115 -1.18 34.11 -4.79
C ARG A 115 -0.27 34.86 -3.80
N VAL A 116 0.06 34.25 -2.66
CA VAL A 116 0.95 34.83 -1.64
C VAL A 116 2.37 35.00 -2.18
N ILE A 117 2.92 33.99 -2.87
CA ILE A 117 4.25 34.07 -3.49
C ILE A 117 4.28 35.19 -4.53
N ASN A 118 3.34 35.24 -5.47
CA ASN A 118 3.27 36.28 -6.50
C ASN A 118 3.14 37.68 -5.89
N GLY A 119 2.31 37.83 -4.85
CA GLY A 119 2.17 39.09 -4.10
C GLY A 119 3.39 39.47 -3.27
N LEU A 120 4.28 38.52 -2.92
CA LEU A 120 5.58 38.81 -2.31
C LEU A 120 6.62 39.19 -3.37
N THR A 121 6.67 38.46 -4.50
CA THR A 121 7.53 38.77 -5.65
C THR A 121 7.26 40.17 -6.18
N GLN A 122 5.99 40.54 -6.40
CA GLN A 122 5.63 41.90 -6.85
C GLN A 122 6.11 42.97 -5.86
N ARG A 123 5.88 42.80 -4.55
CA ARG A 123 6.35 43.76 -3.54
C ARG A 123 7.88 43.84 -3.45
N LEU A 124 8.58 42.73 -3.71
CA LEU A 124 10.04 42.70 -3.81
C LEU A 124 10.53 43.45 -5.05
N GLU A 125 9.91 43.25 -6.22
CA GLU A 125 10.21 43.98 -7.46
C GLU A 125 9.93 45.48 -7.29
N GLU A 126 8.80 45.86 -6.70
CA GLU A 126 8.46 47.26 -6.39
C GLU A 126 9.49 47.90 -5.47
N SER A 127 9.93 47.19 -4.41
CA SER A 127 10.98 47.64 -3.50
C SER A 127 12.34 47.78 -4.21
N GLN A 128 12.74 46.80 -5.02
CA GLN A 128 13.98 46.86 -5.80
C GLN A 128 13.97 48.03 -6.80
N GLN A 129 12.83 48.27 -7.46
CA GLN A 129 12.65 49.44 -8.34
C GLN A 129 12.72 50.76 -7.58
N GLN A 130 12.18 50.85 -6.36
CA GLN A 130 12.30 52.04 -5.51
C GLN A 130 13.77 52.30 -5.14
N CYS A 131 14.51 51.27 -4.70
CA CYS A 131 15.94 51.38 -4.41
C CYS A 131 16.76 51.80 -5.64
N ALA A 132 16.48 51.22 -6.81
CA ALA A 132 17.14 51.59 -8.07
C ALA A 132 16.86 53.06 -8.46
N LYS A 133 15.60 53.52 -8.34
CA LYS A 133 15.20 54.92 -8.59
C LYS A 133 15.91 55.87 -7.62
N LEU A 134 15.99 55.55 -6.33
CA LEU A 134 16.68 56.36 -5.33
C LEU A 134 18.17 56.51 -5.67
N LEU A 135 18.87 55.41 -5.98
CA LEU A 135 20.29 55.42 -6.39
C LEU A 135 20.53 56.27 -7.67
N GLN A 136 19.65 56.15 -8.67
CA GLN A 136 19.71 56.97 -9.88
C GLN A 136 19.50 58.46 -9.57
N THR A 137 18.48 58.82 -8.78
CA THR A 137 18.23 60.23 -8.44
C THR A 137 19.33 60.84 -7.56
N SER A 138 19.85 60.09 -6.58
CA SER A 138 20.90 60.58 -5.66
C SER A 138 22.22 60.81 -6.40
N SER A 139 22.62 59.88 -7.28
CA SER A 139 23.85 60.03 -8.08
C SER A 139 23.78 61.20 -9.06
N VAL A 140 22.63 61.43 -9.72
CA VAL A 140 22.40 62.61 -10.56
C VAL A 140 22.42 63.91 -9.75
N GLN A 141 21.81 63.93 -8.56
CA GLN A 141 21.80 65.10 -7.68
C GLN A 141 23.21 65.47 -7.21
N GLU A 142 24.00 64.53 -6.68
CA GLU A 142 25.38 64.82 -6.26
C GLU A 142 26.29 65.17 -7.45
N MET A 143 26.12 64.55 -8.62
CA MET A 143 26.85 64.93 -9.83
C MET A 143 26.59 66.41 -10.20
N SER A 144 25.32 66.85 -10.16
CA SER A 144 24.98 68.26 -10.41
C SER A 144 25.58 69.20 -9.36
N ARG A 145 25.59 68.80 -8.08
CA ARG A 145 26.15 69.59 -6.97
C ARG A 145 27.67 69.73 -7.07
N LEU A 146 28.35 68.67 -7.49
CA LEU A 146 29.80 68.68 -7.75
C LEU A 146 30.13 69.53 -9.00
N GLN A 147 29.33 69.46 -10.06
CA GLN A 147 29.51 70.28 -11.26
C GLN A 147 29.39 71.78 -10.96
N ILE A 148 28.38 72.19 -10.17
CA ILE A 148 28.21 73.58 -9.74
C ILE A 148 29.41 74.05 -8.89
N LYS A 149 29.86 73.24 -7.91
CA LYS A 149 31.06 73.55 -7.11
C LYS A 149 32.32 73.68 -7.95
N LEU A 150 32.50 72.81 -8.96
CA LEU A 150 33.63 72.86 -9.88
C LEU A 150 33.62 74.16 -10.69
N GLN A 151 32.47 74.55 -11.26
CA GLN A 151 32.30 75.79 -12.01
C GLN A 151 32.57 77.03 -11.15
N GLN A 152 32.05 77.06 -9.91
CA GLN A 152 32.34 78.12 -8.94
C GLN A 152 33.85 78.22 -8.65
N THR A 153 34.49 77.09 -8.36
CA THR A 153 35.94 77.02 -8.08
C THR A 153 36.78 77.48 -9.28
N GLN A 154 36.40 77.11 -10.50
CA GLN A 154 37.05 77.55 -11.73
C GLN A 154 36.91 79.07 -11.94
N SER A 155 35.73 79.64 -11.68
CA SER A 155 35.51 81.09 -11.80
C SER A 155 36.32 81.89 -10.76
N ALA A 156 36.36 81.42 -9.50
CA ALA A 156 37.16 82.04 -8.44
C ALA A 156 38.66 81.94 -8.74
N LYS A 157 39.13 80.80 -9.27
CA LYS A 157 40.50 80.62 -9.74
C LYS A 157 40.85 81.63 -10.83
N ALA A 158 40.04 81.74 -11.89
CA ALA A 158 40.31 82.65 -13.00
C ALA A 158 40.34 84.12 -12.56
N LEU A 159 39.48 84.51 -11.62
CA LEU A 159 39.48 85.86 -11.04
C LEU A 159 40.75 86.11 -10.21
N SER A 160 41.21 85.13 -9.42
CA SER A 160 42.49 85.21 -8.70
C SER A 160 43.71 85.26 -9.64
N GLU A 161 43.71 84.48 -10.73
CA GLU A 161 44.79 84.50 -11.73
C GLU A 161 44.87 85.85 -12.46
N ASN A 162 43.74 86.52 -12.68
CA ASN A 162 43.72 87.86 -13.26
C ASN A 162 44.15 88.95 -12.26
N MET A 163 43.76 88.84 -10.99
CA MET A 163 44.23 89.74 -9.93
C MET A 163 45.76 89.64 -9.74
N ASN A 164 46.30 88.41 -9.74
CA ASN A 164 47.74 88.20 -9.61
C ASN A 164 48.52 88.81 -10.78
N LYS A 165 48.01 88.75 -12.02
CA LYS A 165 48.65 89.41 -13.18
C LYS A 165 48.68 90.93 -13.04
N ALA A 166 47.58 91.56 -12.60
CA ALA A 166 47.56 93.00 -12.35
C ALA A 166 48.61 93.39 -11.29
N LEU A 167 48.74 92.62 -10.22
CA LEU A 167 49.77 92.82 -9.20
C LEU A 167 51.20 92.56 -9.71
N GLU A 168 51.39 91.62 -10.64
CA GLU A 168 52.67 91.38 -11.32
C GLU A 168 53.05 92.54 -12.27
N GLU A 169 52.07 93.14 -12.94
CA GLU A 169 52.20 94.31 -13.80
C GLU A 169 52.52 95.58 -12.98
N ASP A 170 51.80 95.85 -11.88
CA ASP A 170 52.10 96.93 -10.92
C ASP A 170 53.51 96.78 -10.33
N LEU A 171 53.89 95.55 -9.95
CA LEU A 171 55.23 95.23 -9.46
C LEU A 171 56.31 95.32 -10.54
N ALA A 172 55.95 95.32 -11.84
CA ALA A 172 56.88 95.59 -12.92
C ALA A 172 57.08 97.10 -13.10
N GLU A 173 56.00 97.90 -13.11
CA GLU A 173 56.11 99.36 -13.22
C GLU A 173 56.90 99.94 -12.04
N LEU A 174 56.62 99.51 -10.81
CA LEU A 174 57.36 99.97 -9.62
C LEU A 174 58.87 99.64 -9.71
N LYS A 175 59.25 98.50 -10.30
CA LYS A 175 60.67 98.19 -10.57
C LYS A 175 61.26 99.11 -11.63
N GLU A 176 60.54 99.40 -12.72
CA GLU A 176 61.00 100.38 -13.71
C GLU A 176 61.19 101.76 -13.10
N GLN A 177 60.25 102.24 -12.28
CA GLN A 177 60.37 103.49 -11.54
C GLN A 177 61.62 103.51 -10.64
N ILE A 178 61.89 102.44 -9.87
CA ILE A 178 63.11 102.30 -9.06
C ILE A 178 64.37 102.39 -9.94
N THR A 179 64.45 101.65 -11.05
CA THR A 179 65.62 101.73 -11.94
C THR A 179 65.81 103.12 -12.56
N LEU A 180 64.72 103.87 -12.79
CA LEU A 180 64.77 105.24 -13.28
C LEU A 180 65.33 106.18 -12.21
N TYR A 181 64.88 106.11 -10.96
CA TYR A 181 65.45 106.88 -9.86
C TYR A 181 66.92 106.52 -9.61
N GLU A 182 67.28 105.23 -9.61
CA GLU A 182 68.68 104.80 -9.55
C GLU A 182 69.52 105.40 -10.67
N SER A 183 69.02 105.43 -11.92
CA SER A 183 69.74 106.01 -13.05
C SER A 183 69.93 107.53 -12.91
N ALA A 184 68.95 108.25 -12.35
CA ALA A 184 69.06 109.68 -12.09
C ALA A 184 70.10 110.01 -11.00
N VAL A 185 70.23 109.16 -9.98
CA VAL A 185 71.30 109.24 -8.96
C VAL A 185 72.66 108.86 -9.55
N LYS A 186 72.76 107.73 -10.27
CA LYS A 186 74.00 107.25 -10.92
C LYS A 186 74.59 108.26 -11.93
N HIS A 187 73.77 109.14 -12.50
CA HIS A 187 74.19 110.20 -13.41
C HIS A 187 74.27 111.61 -12.77
N ASN A 188 74.23 111.71 -11.43
CA ASN A 188 74.31 112.96 -10.67
C ASN A 188 73.27 114.03 -11.07
N VAL A 189 72.11 113.61 -11.62
CA VAL A 189 70.98 114.50 -11.93
C VAL A 189 70.18 114.83 -10.66
N ILE A 190 70.19 113.91 -9.69
CA ILE A 190 69.71 114.16 -8.32
C ILE A 190 70.93 114.20 -7.40
N SER A 191 71.26 115.38 -6.87
CA SER A 191 72.26 115.52 -5.81
C SER A 191 71.69 115.00 -4.49
N LEU A 192 71.99 113.74 -4.16
CA LEU A 192 71.70 113.22 -2.83
C LEU A 192 72.74 113.75 -1.85
N ASP A 193 72.39 114.81 -1.14
CA ASP A 193 73.28 115.45 -0.18
C ASP A 193 73.39 114.58 1.09
N LEU A 194 74.49 113.82 1.22
CA LEU A 194 74.76 112.94 2.35
C LEU A 194 75.12 113.75 3.62
N SER A 195 74.16 114.53 4.11
CA SER A 195 74.19 115.06 5.48
C SER A 195 73.81 113.96 6.47
N ASN A 196 74.49 113.91 7.62
CA ASN A 196 74.29 112.89 8.66
C ASN A 196 72.97 113.04 9.45
N ASN A 197 71.94 113.67 8.85
CA ASN A 197 70.69 114.03 9.51
C ASN A 197 69.54 113.05 9.22
N LEU A 198 69.67 112.18 8.21
CA LEU A 198 68.59 111.25 7.83
C LEU A 198 68.34 110.13 8.85
N GLU A 199 69.33 109.79 9.69
CA GLU A 199 69.20 108.72 10.69
C GLU A 199 68.34 109.12 11.91
N ASN A 200 68.08 110.42 12.11
CA ASN A 200 67.39 110.94 13.31
C ASN A 200 65.88 111.21 13.14
N HIS A 201 65.30 110.97 11.95
CA HIS A 201 63.89 111.31 11.66
C HIS A 201 63.05 110.15 11.07
N LEU A 202 63.52 108.90 11.16
CA LEU A 202 62.67 107.74 10.91
C LEU A 202 61.84 107.41 12.15
N SER A 203 60.52 107.39 11.97
CA SER A 203 59.53 107.24 13.04
C SER A 203 59.61 105.89 13.76
N GLU A 204 59.09 105.87 14.99
CA GLU A 204 59.00 104.71 15.90
C GLU A 204 58.40 103.45 15.24
N SER A 205 57.47 103.64 14.30
CA SER A 205 56.89 102.58 13.46
C SER A 205 57.92 101.71 12.69
N CYS A 206 59.11 102.23 12.36
CA CYS A 206 60.16 101.45 11.73
C CYS A 206 60.80 100.39 12.65
N ILE A 207 60.57 100.48 13.96
CA ILE A 207 61.02 99.50 14.96
C ILE A 207 60.03 98.32 15.02
N ASP A 208 58.72 98.62 15.11
CA ASP A 208 57.66 97.59 15.15
C ASP A 208 57.60 96.74 13.87
N LEU A 209 57.91 97.34 12.71
CA LEU A 209 58.03 96.62 11.43
C LEU A 209 59.31 95.75 11.32
N GLY A 210 60.15 95.70 12.36
CA GLY A 210 61.32 94.82 12.44
C GLY A 210 62.49 95.18 11.53
N LEU A 211 62.42 96.31 10.82
CA LEU A 211 63.40 96.74 9.82
C LEU A 211 64.74 97.21 10.41
N LYS A 212 64.80 97.54 11.71
CA LYS A 212 66.04 97.88 12.43
C LYS A 212 66.27 96.93 13.62
N LYS A 213 66.99 95.82 13.39
CA LYS A 213 67.44 94.90 14.46
C LYS A 213 68.81 95.29 14.99
N ALA A 214 68.93 95.41 16.32
CA ALA A 214 70.21 95.63 16.98
C ALA A 214 71.10 94.37 16.98
N ASN A 215 72.42 94.59 16.93
CA ASN A 215 73.49 93.57 16.91
C ASN A 215 73.61 92.71 15.65
N LEU A 216 74.42 93.18 14.69
CA LEU A 216 75.18 92.32 13.79
C LEU A 216 76.54 92.96 13.51
N LYS A 217 77.59 92.47 14.18
CA LYS A 217 78.99 92.79 13.83
C LYS A 217 79.40 91.92 12.64
N ASN A 218 80.14 92.49 11.69
CA ASN A 218 80.80 91.81 10.57
C ASN A 218 79.85 91.01 9.64
N GLY A 219 79.16 91.71 8.74
CA GLY A 219 78.43 91.10 7.62
C GLY A 219 78.70 91.83 6.31
N THR A 220 79.66 91.34 5.52
CA THR A 220 79.97 91.91 4.20
C THR A 220 78.86 91.58 3.20
N LEU A 221 77.99 92.53 2.94
CA LEU A 221 76.99 92.45 1.86
C LEU A 221 77.18 93.61 0.88
N TYR A 222 77.11 93.27 -0.41
CA TYR A 222 77.42 94.18 -1.51
C TYR A 222 76.45 95.37 -1.56
N SER A 223 76.99 96.60 -1.52
CA SER A 223 76.33 97.78 -2.08
C SER A 223 77.02 98.12 -3.41
N PRO A 224 76.38 97.90 -4.58
CA PRO A 224 76.98 98.20 -5.88
C PRO A 224 77.26 99.68 -6.16
N LEU A 225 76.82 100.60 -5.28
CA LEU A 225 76.97 102.05 -5.46
C LEU A 225 78.30 102.62 -4.93
N ALA A 226 79.06 101.88 -4.11
CA ALA A 226 80.24 102.41 -3.43
C ALA A 226 81.52 102.52 -4.32
N ASN A 227 81.50 101.96 -5.54
CA ASN A 227 82.69 101.80 -6.40
C ASN A 227 82.68 102.68 -7.67
N LEU A 228 82.01 103.84 -7.67
CA LEU A 228 81.92 104.72 -8.85
C LEU A 228 82.56 106.12 -8.69
N SER A 229 83.12 106.44 -7.52
CA SER A 229 84.09 107.53 -7.38
C SER A 229 85.49 107.08 -7.84
N ASP A 230 86.20 107.94 -8.57
CA ASP A 230 87.58 107.78 -9.02
C ASP A 230 87.91 106.65 -10.02
N SER A 231 87.08 106.53 -11.07
CA SER A 231 87.64 106.27 -12.41
C SER A 231 87.22 107.34 -13.40
N LYS A 232 88.20 107.92 -14.11
CA LYS A 232 87.95 108.93 -15.14
C LYS A 232 87.43 108.25 -16.41
N LEU A 233 86.11 108.06 -16.49
CA LEU A 233 85.44 107.72 -17.74
C LEU A 233 85.91 108.68 -18.84
N SER A 234 86.44 108.13 -19.93
CA SER A 234 86.82 108.92 -21.10
C SER A 234 85.62 109.73 -21.58
N LYS A 235 85.85 110.93 -22.13
CA LYS A 235 84.75 111.79 -22.60
C LYS A 235 83.85 111.08 -23.62
N ASP A 236 84.42 110.23 -24.48
CA ASP A 236 83.65 109.42 -25.43
C ASP A 236 82.81 108.32 -24.76
N GLU A 237 83.29 107.73 -23.65
CA GLU A 237 82.56 106.70 -22.92
C GLU A 237 81.37 107.32 -22.16
N ALA A 238 81.61 108.46 -21.51
CA ALA A 238 80.56 109.27 -20.90
C ALA A 238 79.55 109.78 -21.95
N LEU A 239 80.01 110.24 -23.12
CA LEU A 239 79.13 110.65 -24.24
C LEU A 239 78.37 109.47 -24.86
N ARG A 240 78.93 108.26 -24.89
CA ARG A 240 78.24 107.06 -25.38
C ARG A 240 77.15 106.62 -24.42
N LEU A 241 77.44 106.56 -23.12
CA LEU A 241 76.44 106.27 -22.08
C LEU A 241 75.36 107.36 -22.06
N LEU A 242 75.73 108.63 -22.11
CA LEU A 242 74.78 109.74 -22.19
C LEU A 242 73.94 109.73 -23.48
N ARG A 243 74.49 109.28 -24.62
CA ARG A 243 73.70 109.09 -25.86
C ARG A 243 72.70 107.95 -25.73
N ALA A 244 73.12 106.80 -25.18
CA ALA A 244 72.22 105.67 -24.94
C ALA A 244 71.11 106.06 -23.95
N GLU A 245 71.45 106.78 -22.89
CA GLU A 245 70.52 107.27 -21.88
C GLU A 245 69.58 108.36 -22.44
N VAL A 246 70.08 109.28 -23.27
CA VAL A 246 69.23 110.25 -23.99
C VAL A 246 68.32 109.54 -24.99
N GLN A 247 68.76 108.47 -25.67
CA GLN A 247 67.88 107.66 -26.53
C GLN A 247 66.81 106.92 -25.71
N ARG A 248 67.15 106.36 -24.53
CA ARG A 248 66.21 105.75 -23.59
C ARG A 248 65.20 106.78 -23.08
N CYS A 249 65.66 107.93 -22.59
CA CYS A 249 64.83 109.05 -22.16
C CYS A 249 63.94 109.60 -23.28
N LEU A 250 64.40 109.65 -24.54
CA LEU A 250 63.59 110.04 -25.70
C LEU A 250 62.55 108.96 -26.07
N GLY A 251 62.86 107.68 -25.91
CA GLY A 251 61.89 106.60 -25.99
C GLY A 251 60.81 106.73 -24.92
N ASN A 252 61.21 106.91 -23.68
CA ASN A 252 60.31 107.14 -22.54
C ASN A 252 59.49 108.42 -22.70
N LEU A 253 60.04 109.49 -23.29
CA LEU A 253 59.30 110.71 -23.63
C LEU A 253 58.30 110.50 -24.77
N LYS A 254 58.57 109.62 -25.74
CA LYS A 254 57.57 109.21 -26.76
C LYS A 254 56.46 108.39 -26.14
N GLY A 255 56.77 107.40 -25.30
CA GLY A 255 55.78 106.62 -24.55
C GLY A 255 54.93 107.49 -23.64
N LYS A 256 55.55 108.40 -22.87
CA LYS A 256 54.83 109.39 -22.04
C LYS A 256 54.02 110.38 -22.87
N ARG A 257 54.46 110.78 -24.06
CA ARG A 257 53.61 111.58 -24.99
C ARG A 257 52.39 110.79 -25.44
N LEU A 258 52.55 109.54 -25.88
CA LEU A 258 51.41 108.68 -26.27
C LEU A 258 50.44 108.43 -25.11
N LYS A 259 50.93 108.24 -23.87
CA LYS A 259 50.05 108.12 -22.71
C LYS A 259 49.45 109.46 -22.28
N ILE A 260 50.13 110.59 -22.47
CA ILE A 260 49.53 111.93 -22.32
C ILE A 260 48.46 112.18 -23.39
N GLU A 261 48.64 111.70 -24.61
CA GLU A 261 47.70 111.81 -25.72
C GLU A 261 46.46 110.95 -25.45
N GLN A 262 46.64 109.70 -24.99
CA GLN A 262 45.55 108.90 -24.42
C GLN A 262 44.87 109.58 -23.23
N LEU A 263 45.61 110.07 -22.24
CA LEU A 263 45.05 110.76 -21.08
C LEU A 263 44.38 112.08 -21.44
N GLN A 264 44.77 112.75 -22.54
CA GLN A 264 44.09 113.92 -23.08
C GLN A 264 42.80 113.53 -23.81
N GLU A 265 42.76 112.39 -24.50
CA GLU A 265 41.55 111.85 -25.10
C GLU A 265 40.58 111.32 -24.02
N GLU A 266 41.08 110.62 -23.00
CA GLU A 266 40.34 110.19 -21.79
C GLU A 266 39.84 111.40 -20.99
N LEU A 267 40.65 112.45 -20.83
CA LEU A 267 40.24 113.72 -20.22
C LEU A 267 39.24 114.46 -21.09
N ARG A 268 39.33 114.39 -22.42
CA ARG A 268 38.36 114.98 -23.35
C ARG A 268 37.03 114.23 -23.31
N HIS A 269 37.05 112.90 -23.24
CA HIS A 269 35.88 112.05 -23.03
C HIS A 269 35.24 112.34 -21.67
N SER A 270 36.06 112.46 -20.63
CA SER A 270 35.63 112.86 -19.28
C SER A 270 35.12 114.30 -19.27
N ARG A 271 35.65 115.19 -20.12
CA ARG A 271 35.18 116.57 -20.26
C ARG A 271 33.82 116.60 -20.93
N THR A 272 33.63 115.93 -22.07
CA THR A 272 32.30 115.81 -22.68
C THR A 272 31.32 115.09 -21.76
N ARG A 273 31.77 114.11 -20.97
CA ARG A 273 30.92 113.45 -19.96
C ARG A 273 30.56 114.37 -18.79
N VAL A 274 31.47 115.26 -18.39
CA VAL A 274 31.19 116.32 -17.42
C VAL A 274 30.29 117.37 -18.05
N ASP A 275 30.48 117.78 -19.30
CA ASP A 275 29.64 118.76 -19.99
C ASP A 275 28.21 118.19 -20.25
N GLU A 276 28.07 116.88 -20.48
CA GLU A 276 26.80 116.12 -20.46
C GLU A 276 26.14 116.13 -19.07
N LEU A 277 26.89 115.76 -18.03
CA LEU A 277 26.40 115.78 -16.64
C LEU A 277 26.13 117.21 -16.14
N GLN A 278 26.81 118.21 -16.71
CA GLN A 278 26.71 119.60 -16.36
C GLN A 278 25.57 120.27 -17.13
N THR A 279 25.25 119.87 -18.36
CA THR A 279 23.97 120.22 -19.00
C THR A 279 22.79 119.58 -18.28
N GLN A 280 22.88 118.30 -17.88
CA GLN A 280 21.89 117.66 -17.01
C GLN A 280 21.77 118.36 -15.63
N LEU A 281 22.89 118.87 -15.09
CA LEU A 281 22.89 119.65 -13.85
C LEU A 281 22.33 121.07 -14.05
N GLU A 282 22.52 121.71 -15.20
CA GLU A 282 21.89 123.01 -15.53
C GLU A 282 20.38 122.83 -15.76
N GLU A 283 19.95 121.74 -16.41
CA GLU A 283 18.53 121.34 -16.49
C GLU A 283 17.93 121.08 -15.09
N ALA A 284 18.68 120.42 -14.19
CA ALA A 284 18.28 120.22 -12.80
C ALA A 284 18.36 121.51 -11.94
N LYS A 285 19.23 122.47 -12.28
CA LYS A 285 19.35 123.79 -11.62
C LYS A 285 18.24 124.74 -12.05
N LEU A 286 17.82 124.75 -13.32
CA LEU A 286 16.57 125.42 -13.70
C LEU A 286 15.36 124.87 -12.92
N CYS A 287 15.46 123.65 -12.37
CA CYS A 287 14.47 123.07 -11.46
C CYS A 287 14.77 123.27 -9.96
N SER A 288 15.87 123.92 -9.56
CA SER A 288 16.27 124.07 -8.14
C SER A 288 16.86 125.43 -7.72
N GLU A 289 17.13 126.37 -8.64
CA GLU A 289 17.59 127.75 -8.37
C GLU A 289 16.47 128.67 -7.83
N ILE A 290 15.72 128.17 -6.84
CA ILE A 290 14.84 128.97 -5.96
C ILE A 290 15.39 129.00 -4.53
N ARG A 291 16.50 128.29 -4.21
CA ARG A 291 17.03 128.24 -2.83
C ARG A 291 18.55 128.38 -2.66
N GLU A 292 18.95 129.65 -2.57
CA GLU A 292 19.88 130.21 -1.57
C GLU A 292 21.39 129.83 -1.64
N ASN A 293 22.20 130.80 -2.11
CA ASN A 293 23.64 130.92 -1.85
C ASN A 293 23.97 131.03 -0.35
N GLY A 294 25.15 130.57 0.10
CA GLY A 294 25.56 130.72 1.50
C GLY A 294 27.01 130.35 1.87
N GLN A 295 27.99 131.13 1.39
CA GLN A 295 29.33 131.44 1.96
C GLN A 295 30.10 130.34 2.76
N GLU A 296 31.29 129.90 2.32
CA GLU A 296 32.61 130.58 2.44
C GLU A 296 33.17 130.88 3.86
N LYS A 297 34.33 130.23 4.15
CA LYS A 297 35.59 130.75 4.75
C LYS A 297 36.04 130.40 6.19
N GLN A 298 37.20 129.72 6.19
CA GLN A 298 38.42 129.89 7.01
C GLN A 298 38.56 129.34 8.46
N MET A 299 39.51 128.41 8.58
CA MET A 299 40.64 128.30 9.54
C MET A 299 40.63 129.14 10.84
N ASP A 300 40.98 128.50 11.97
CA ASP A 300 42.39 128.45 12.41
C ASP A 300 42.70 127.24 13.32
N ILE A 301 43.98 126.88 13.52
CA ILE A 301 44.44 125.66 14.20
C ILE A 301 45.27 125.99 15.45
N SER A 302 44.71 125.71 16.64
CA SER A 302 45.47 125.61 17.90
C SER A 302 44.75 124.83 19.01
N ASP A 303 43.41 124.81 19.01
CA ASP A 303 42.59 124.10 20.01
C ASP A 303 42.40 122.58 19.72
N GLY A 304 43.05 122.07 18.66
CA GLY A 304 42.91 120.69 18.19
C GLY A 304 43.32 119.65 19.25
N SER A 305 44.56 119.71 19.74
CA SER A 305 45.11 118.68 20.63
C SER A 305 44.39 118.54 21.98
N ARG A 306 43.66 119.56 22.43
CA ARG A 306 42.83 119.49 23.64
C ARG A 306 41.45 118.88 23.38
N LYS A 307 40.95 118.95 22.15
CA LYS A 307 39.76 118.23 21.67
C LYS A 307 40.11 116.78 21.34
N GLU A 308 41.22 116.54 20.66
CA GLU A 308 41.76 115.19 20.39
C GLU A 308 42.00 114.40 21.70
N LEU A 309 42.57 115.02 22.74
CA LEU A 309 42.75 114.37 24.04
C LEU A 309 41.43 114.11 24.81
N LYS A 310 40.33 114.77 24.44
CA LYS A 310 38.99 114.44 24.94
C LYS A 310 38.38 113.31 24.12
N GLN A 311 38.41 113.42 22.79
CA GLN A 311 37.97 112.39 21.86
C GLN A 311 38.62 111.05 22.20
N LEU A 312 39.96 110.99 22.34
CA LEU A 312 40.69 109.77 22.72
C LEU A 312 40.35 109.21 24.12
N LYS A 313 39.73 110.00 25.01
CA LYS A 313 39.19 109.53 26.29
C LYS A 313 37.78 108.99 26.15
N GLU A 314 36.95 109.68 25.38
CA GLU A 314 35.58 109.28 25.05
C GLU A 314 35.60 107.98 24.21
N ASP A 315 36.48 107.90 23.20
CA ASP A 315 36.81 106.70 22.42
C ASP A 315 37.31 105.56 23.31
N LYS A 316 38.18 105.85 24.30
CA LYS A 316 38.64 104.83 25.26
C LYS A 316 37.50 104.31 26.13
N GLN A 317 36.61 105.18 26.61
CA GLN A 317 35.46 104.77 27.41
C GLN A 317 34.49 103.92 26.57
N HIS A 318 34.18 104.37 25.35
CA HIS A 318 33.36 103.63 24.38
C HIS A 318 33.97 102.26 24.00
N LEU A 319 35.30 102.17 23.79
CA LEU A 319 35.98 100.89 23.57
C LEU A 319 35.93 99.99 24.81
N GLN A 320 35.98 100.56 26.02
CA GLN A 320 35.88 99.79 27.25
C GLN A 320 34.45 99.25 27.46
N GLU A 321 33.41 100.06 27.18
CA GLU A 321 32.00 99.63 27.16
C GLU A 321 31.74 98.58 26.06
N GLN A 322 32.40 98.68 24.90
CA GLN A 322 32.35 97.63 23.87
C GLN A 322 33.02 96.33 24.34
N VAL A 323 34.15 96.39 25.06
CA VAL A 323 34.79 95.20 25.64
C VAL A 323 33.89 94.57 26.71
N GLU A 324 33.33 95.35 27.62
CA GLU A 324 32.44 94.86 28.68
C GLU A 324 31.17 94.20 28.10
N THR A 325 30.52 94.83 27.11
CA THR A 325 29.34 94.24 26.44
C THR A 325 29.67 93.06 25.51
N LEU A 326 30.90 92.95 25.00
CA LEU A 326 31.37 91.75 24.30
C LEU A 326 31.69 90.61 25.27
N GLU A 327 32.24 90.91 26.45
CA GLU A 327 32.43 89.91 27.51
C GLU A 327 31.09 89.35 28.01
N GLU A 328 30.07 90.20 28.21
CA GLU A 328 28.72 89.76 28.58
C GLU A 328 28.14 88.81 27.53
N LYS A 329 28.17 89.18 26.25
CA LYS A 329 27.76 88.29 25.14
C LYS A 329 28.56 86.99 25.12
N CYS A 330 29.86 87.02 25.45
CA CYS A 330 30.67 85.79 25.56
C CYS A 330 30.30 84.93 26.79
N LYS A 331 29.81 85.52 27.88
CA LYS A 331 29.28 84.80 29.05
C LYS A 331 27.91 84.18 28.72
N GLU A 332 27.03 84.91 28.05
CA GLU A 332 25.74 84.41 27.56
C GLU A 332 25.89 83.27 26.55
N LEU A 333 26.77 83.43 25.55
CA LEU A 333 27.04 82.40 24.54
C LEU A 333 27.52 81.10 25.18
N LYS A 334 28.44 81.14 26.15
CA LYS A 334 28.88 79.95 26.91
C LYS A 334 27.73 79.27 27.65
N GLN A 335 26.87 80.04 28.34
CA GLN A 335 25.68 79.47 28.99
C GLN A 335 24.69 78.86 27.97
N SER A 336 24.57 79.43 26.77
CA SER A 336 23.74 78.85 25.70
C SER A 336 24.36 77.55 25.16
N GLU A 337 25.68 77.50 25.01
CA GLU A 337 26.43 76.32 24.57
C GLU A 337 26.31 75.17 25.60
N GLU A 338 26.41 75.48 26.89
CA GLU A 338 26.21 74.52 27.99
C GLU A 338 24.77 73.98 28.04
N LYS A 339 23.76 74.84 27.86
CA LYS A 339 22.35 74.42 27.76
C LYS A 339 22.11 73.50 26.55
N VAL A 340 22.69 73.82 25.39
CA VAL A 340 22.61 72.97 24.19
C VAL A 340 23.35 71.64 24.38
N LYS A 341 24.52 71.63 25.03
CA LYS A 341 25.24 70.40 25.41
C LYS A 341 24.41 69.52 26.34
N ALA A 342 23.79 70.09 27.37
CA ALA A 342 22.95 69.37 28.31
C ALA A 342 21.72 68.75 27.62
N ALA A 343 20.99 69.54 26.81
CA ALA A 343 19.84 69.05 26.05
C ALA A 343 20.22 67.95 25.04
N ASN A 344 21.40 68.05 24.41
CA ASN A 344 21.90 67.02 23.48
C ASN A 344 22.31 65.73 24.23
N LEU A 345 22.89 65.83 25.43
CA LEU A 345 23.17 64.67 26.28
C LEU A 345 21.89 63.97 26.76
N GLU A 346 20.86 64.74 27.11
CA GLU A 346 19.53 64.22 27.46
C GLU A 346 18.89 63.50 26.25
N LEU A 347 18.90 64.14 25.07
CA LEU A 347 18.41 63.54 23.82
C LEU A 347 19.17 62.25 23.47
N CYS A 348 20.50 62.26 23.54
CA CYS A 348 21.32 61.07 23.31
C CYS A 348 21.07 59.96 24.33
N THR A 349 20.58 60.28 25.53
CA THR A 349 20.21 59.29 26.56
C THR A 349 18.84 58.70 26.25
N LYS A 350 17.84 59.55 26.01
CA LYS A 350 16.49 59.14 25.57
C LYS A 350 16.49 58.33 24.27
N MET A 351 17.39 58.64 23.32
CA MET A 351 17.58 57.83 22.12
C MET A 351 18.15 56.44 22.42
N ARG A 352 19.04 56.30 23.41
CA ARG A 352 19.54 54.97 23.83
C ARG A 352 18.47 54.17 24.57
N GLU A 353 17.73 54.83 25.46
CA GLU A 353 16.61 54.24 26.21
C GLU A 353 15.54 53.72 25.25
N MET A 354 15.06 54.56 24.31
CA MET A 354 14.10 54.17 23.28
C MET A 354 14.60 53.04 22.35
N ILE A 355 15.91 52.99 22.02
CA ILE A 355 16.47 51.88 21.25
C ILE A 355 16.46 50.58 22.08
N GLN A 356 16.82 50.65 23.36
CA GLN A 356 16.80 49.50 24.27
C GLN A 356 15.37 48.99 24.51
N GLU A 357 14.39 49.89 24.67
CA GLU A 357 12.98 49.55 24.76
C GLU A 357 12.49 48.85 23.47
N LEU A 358 12.79 49.41 22.29
CA LEU A 358 12.41 48.80 21.01
C LEU A 358 13.09 47.45 20.75
N ASP A 359 14.33 47.25 21.19
CA ASP A 359 15.03 45.97 21.06
C ASP A 359 14.52 44.93 22.08
N GLN A 360 14.15 45.35 23.30
CA GLN A 360 13.45 44.52 24.29
C GLN A 360 12.05 44.11 23.81
N GLU A 361 11.26 45.04 23.24
CA GLU A 361 9.94 44.73 22.68
C GLU A 361 10.03 43.71 21.53
N LYS A 362 11.03 43.84 20.64
CA LYS A 362 11.30 42.85 19.58
C LYS A 362 11.67 41.48 20.17
N GLN A 363 12.55 41.44 21.16
CA GLN A 363 12.98 40.21 21.81
C GLN A 363 11.79 39.50 22.48
N GLU A 364 10.98 40.23 23.25
CA GLU A 364 9.79 39.65 23.86
C GLU A 364 8.72 39.25 22.82
N ALA A 365 8.58 39.98 21.71
CA ALA A 365 7.69 39.59 20.62
C ALA A 365 8.16 38.30 19.94
N ALA A 366 9.47 38.14 19.72
CA ALA A 366 10.07 36.90 19.24
C ALA A 366 9.79 35.75 20.22
N GLU A 367 10.12 35.91 21.50
CA GLU A 367 9.86 34.90 22.55
C GLU A 367 8.37 34.56 22.73
N ARG A 368 7.47 35.53 22.54
CA ARG A 368 6.01 35.27 22.52
C ARG A 368 5.65 34.41 21.32
N SER A 369 6.14 34.74 20.12
CA SER A 369 5.89 33.94 18.91
C SER A 369 6.49 32.54 19.01
N GLU A 370 7.70 32.37 19.55
CA GLU A 370 8.33 31.06 19.77
C GLU A 370 7.53 30.21 20.75
N ARG A 371 7.08 30.77 21.89
CA ARG A 371 6.19 30.07 22.83
C ARG A 371 4.88 29.66 22.18
N ILE A 372 4.26 30.53 21.40
CA ILE A 372 3.03 30.21 20.65
C ILE A 372 3.29 29.10 19.61
N HIS A 373 4.42 29.12 18.91
CA HIS A 373 4.79 28.05 17.97
C HIS A 373 5.19 26.73 18.66
N GLN A 374 5.74 26.77 19.87
CA GLN A 374 5.99 25.59 20.70
C GLN A 374 4.67 24.96 21.16
N LEU A 375 3.76 25.75 21.74
CA LEU A 375 2.44 25.30 22.16
C LEU A 375 1.65 24.65 21.00
N HIS A 376 1.57 25.30 19.83
CA HIS A 376 0.91 24.69 18.67
C HIS A 376 1.57 23.38 18.20
N ARG A 377 2.89 23.21 18.34
CA ARG A 377 3.57 21.95 18.02
C ARG A 377 3.23 20.88 19.04
N ASP A 378 3.28 21.21 20.32
CA ASP A 378 2.99 20.28 21.41
C ASP A 378 1.51 19.86 21.39
N ASP A 379 0.57 20.79 21.14
CA ASP A 379 -0.86 20.50 20.98
C ASP A 379 -1.11 19.58 19.77
N VAL A 380 -0.52 19.86 18.60
CA VAL A 380 -0.65 18.98 17.42
C VAL A 380 -0.03 17.60 17.68
N VAL A 381 1.13 17.54 18.31
CA VAL A 381 1.79 16.26 18.66
C VAL A 381 0.97 15.49 19.69
N ASN A 382 0.35 16.16 20.65
CA ASN A 382 -0.50 15.53 21.66
C ASN A 382 -1.83 15.06 21.06
N ASN A 383 -2.47 15.84 20.20
CA ASN A 383 -3.68 15.44 19.48
C ASN A 383 -3.42 14.18 18.63
N VAL A 384 -2.38 14.18 17.79
CA VAL A 384 -2.00 13.01 16.97
C VAL A 384 -1.63 11.80 17.83
N ARG A 385 -1.02 12.00 19.01
CA ARG A 385 -0.80 10.90 19.98
C ARG A 385 -2.12 10.37 20.54
N THR A 386 -3.08 11.23 20.89
CA THR A 386 -4.37 10.79 21.42
C THR A 386 -5.25 10.13 20.36
N GLU A 387 -5.22 10.62 19.12
CA GLU A 387 -5.88 10.00 17.96
C GLU A 387 -5.31 8.60 17.72
N LEU A 388 -3.99 8.46 17.61
CA LEU A 388 -3.33 7.16 17.41
C LEU A 388 -3.58 6.18 18.58
N ILE A 389 -3.66 6.66 19.83
CA ILE A 389 -4.02 5.83 20.98
C ILE A 389 -5.50 5.41 20.93
N GLN A 390 -6.39 6.28 20.47
CA GLN A 390 -7.81 5.96 20.29
C GLN A 390 -8.00 4.93 19.17
N GLU A 391 -7.36 5.12 18.01
CA GLU A 391 -7.32 4.15 16.91
C GLU A 391 -6.83 2.78 17.40
N GLN A 392 -5.69 2.73 18.09
CA GLN A 392 -5.17 1.50 18.67
C GLN A 392 -6.10 0.86 19.70
N SER A 393 -6.81 1.64 20.54
CA SER A 393 -7.80 1.08 21.46
C SER A 393 -8.98 0.46 20.72
N VAL A 394 -9.47 1.10 19.66
CA VAL A 394 -10.60 0.60 18.85
C VAL A 394 -10.19 -0.63 18.05
N GLU A 395 -8.97 -0.70 17.51
CA GLU A 395 -8.44 -1.91 16.87
C GLU A 395 -8.34 -3.09 17.88
N ILE A 396 -7.87 -2.82 19.10
CA ILE A 396 -7.77 -3.83 20.16
C ILE A 396 -9.16 -4.31 20.60
N GLU A 397 -10.12 -3.41 20.74
CA GLU A 397 -11.50 -3.73 21.10
C GLU A 397 -12.17 -4.59 20.01
N GLN A 398 -12.12 -4.17 18.74
CA GLN A 398 -12.65 -4.94 17.61
C GLN A 398 -12.02 -6.33 17.49
N LEU A 399 -10.69 -6.43 17.62
CA LEU A 399 -9.98 -7.71 17.57
C LEU A 399 -10.32 -8.60 18.78
N THR A 400 -10.61 -8.00 19.94
CA THR A 400 -11.06 -8.73 21.14
C THR A 400 -12.48 -9.25 20.95
N GLU A 401 -13.40 -8.43 20.43
CA GLU A 401 -14.78 -8.84 20.09
C GLU A 401 -14.80 -9.97 19.06
N GLN A 402 -14.01 -9.87 17.98
CA GLN A 402 -13.90 -10.93 16.97
C GLN A 402 -13.41 -12.25 17.57
N HIS A 403 -12.37 -12.23 18.41
CA HIS A 403 -11.92 -13.44 19.10
C HIS A 403 -12.96 -13.96 20.10
N GLN A 404 -13.70 -13.08 20.78
CA GLN A 404 -14.76 -13.48 21.72
C GLN A 404 -15.96 -14.12 20.99
N GLN A 405 -16.33 -13.62 19.81
CA GLN A 405 -17.33 -14.23 18.92
C GLN A 405 -16.86 -15.61 18.42
N GLN A 406 -15.60 -15.74 17.98
CA GLN A 406 -15.03 -17.03 17.58
C GLN A 406 -15.00 -18.05 18.73
N LEU A 407 -14.69 -17.61 19.95
CA LEU A 407 -14.76 -18.46 21.15
C LEU A 407 -16.20 -18.90 21.45
N GLN A 408 -17.20 -18.03 21.29
CA GLN A 408 -18.61 -18.38 21.43
C GLN A 408 -19.08 -19.37 20.35
N GLU A 409 -18.66 -19.21 19.09
CA GLU A 409 -18.93 -20.18 18.01
C GLU A 409 -18.30 -21.55 18.29
N LEU A 410 -17.05 -21.58 18.79
CA LEU A 410 -16.39 -22.84 19.15
C LEU A 410 -17.05 -23.49 20.37
N GLN A 411 -17.48 -22.70 21.35
CA GLN A 411 -18.17 -23.19 22.54
C GLN A 411 -19.57 -23.75 22.21
N THR A 412 -20.33 -23.11 21.33
CA THR A 412 -21.65 -23.59 20.89
C THR A 412 -21.54 -24.86 20.03
N ARG A 413 -20.57 -24.91 19.10
CA ARG A 413 -20.26 -26.16 18.35
C ARG A 413 -19.83 -27.30 19.28
N LEU A 414 -19.13 -27.00 20.37
CA LEU A 414 -18.73 -27.99 21.37
C LEU A 414 -19.91 -28.47 22.22
N SER A 415 -20.84 -27.59 22.62
CA SER A 415 -22.07 -28.01 23.30
C SER A 415 -22.98 -28.83 22.39
N GLU A 416 -23.16 -28.43 21.12
CA GLU A 416 -23.87 -29.25 20.13
C GLU A 416 -23.25 -30.65 19.96
N ALA A 417 -21.92 -30.72 19.90
CA ALA A 417 -21.22 -32.01 19.79
C ALA A 417 -21.37 -32.85 21.07
N HIS A 418 -21.43 -32.22 22.24
CA HIS A 418 -21.68 -32.87 23.52
C HIS A 418 -23.12 -33.41 23.61
N GLU A 419 -24.12 -32.61 23.26
CA GLU A 419 -25.53 -33.03 23.20
C GLU A 419 -25.74 -34.20 22.24
N LYS A 420 -25.13 -34.15 21.05
CA LYS A 420 -25.15 -35.26 20.07
C LYS A 420 -24.44 -36.51 20.62
N MET A 421 -23.35 -36.34 21.37
CA MET A 421 -22.66 -37.45 22.06
C MET A 421 -23.55 -38.09 23.13
N SER A 422 -24.22 -37.30 23.95
CA SER A 422 -25.16 -37.75 24.98
C SER A 422 -26.35 -38.49 24.37
N ALA A 423 -26.95 -37.95 23.31
CA ALA A 423 -28.04 -38.62 22.58
C ALA A 423 -27.60 -39.99 22.00
N VAL A 424 -26.38 -40.10 21.47
CA VAL A 424 -25.82 -41.39 21.02
C VAL A 424 -25.59 -42.35 22.18
N GLN A 425 -25.13 -41.87 23.34
CA GLN A 425 -24.99 -42.69 24.56
C GLN A 425 -26.35 -43.19 25.08
N GLU A 426 -27.39 -42.35 25.08
CA GLU A 426 -28.75 -42.73 25.46
C GLU A 426 -29.36 -43.75 24.49
N CYS A 427 -29.19 -43.55 23.18
CA CYS A 427 -29.57 -44.54 22.16
C CYS A 427 -28.85 -45.87 22.35
N TYR A 428 -27.54 -45.87 22.62
CA TYR A 428 -26.78 -47.09 22.90
C TYR A 428 -27.30 -47.81 24.16
N ILE A 429 -27.58 -47.07 25.24
CA ILE A 429 -28.17 -47.61 26.47
C ILE A 429 -29.57 -48.20 26.22
N CYS A 430 -30.38 -47.60 25.35
CA CYS A 430 -31.68 -48.15 24.97
C CYS A 430 -31.53 -49.44 24.14
N ILE A 431 -30.64 -49.46 23.15
CA ILE A 431 -30.35 -50.67 22.34
C ILE A 431 -29.82 -51.81 23.22
N CYS A 432 -28.99 -51.52 24.24
CA CYS A 432 -28.58 -52.53 25.22
C CYS A 432 -29.77 -53.10 26.02
N LYS A 433 -30.67 -52.23 26.53
CA LYS A 433 -31.88 -52.68 27.26
C LYS A 433 -32.81 -53.51 26.38
N GLU A 434 -33.01 -53.12 25.12
CA GLU A 434 -33.81 -53.85 24.14
C GLU A 434 -33.19 -55.21 23.81
N LYS A 435 -31.87 -55.26 23.56
CA LYS A 435 -31.12 -56.50 23.38
C LYS A 435 -31.31 -57.44 24.57
N ASP A 436 -31.11 -56.95 25.79
CA ASP A 436 -31.14 -57.79 26.99
C ASP A 436 -32.56 -58.33 27.27
N ALA A 437 -33.59 -57.53 27.00
CA ALA A 437 -35.00 -57.97 27.03
C ALA A 437 -35.35 -58.97 25.90
N LEU A 438 -34.77 -58.82 24.71
CA LEU A 438 -34.93 -59.80 23.62
C LEU A 438 -34.22 -61.12 23.94
N GLU A 439 -33.04 -61.09 24.54
CA GLU A 439 -32.37 -62.30 25.04
C GLU A 439 -33.19 -62.97 26.16
N GLU A 440 -33.79 -62.21 27.08
CA GLU A 440 -34.70 -62.75 28.09
C GLU A 440 -35.95 -63.38 27.46
N SER A 441 -36.55 -62.74 26.46
CA SER A 441 -37.68 -63.30 25.69
C SER A 441 -37.32 -64.60 24.96
N ILE A 442 -36.10 -64.71 24.42
CA ILE A 442 -35.60 -65.95 23.80
C ILE A 442 -35.38 -67.03 24.88
N ARG A 443 -34.67 -66.72 25.98
CA ARG A 443 -34.44 -67.64 27.10
C ARG A 443 -35.76 -68.18 27.67
N ASN A 444 -36.77 -67.35 27.82
CA ASN A 444 -38.09 -67.76 28.30
C ASN A 444 -38.81 -68.68 27.31
N ARG A 445 -38.74 -68.40 26.00
CA ARG A 445 -39.31 -69.26 24.95
C ARG A 445 -38.61 -70.62 24.87
N ASP A 446 -37.28 -70.65 25.01
CA ASP A 446 -36.51 -71.90 25.02
C ASP A 446 -36.87 -72.77 26.24
N ASN A 447 -37.09 -72.14 27.40
CA ASN A 447 -37.60 -72.80 28.61
C ASN A 447 -39.04 -73.32 28.43
N GLU A 448 -39.93 -72.54 27.81
CA GLU A 448 -41.29 -72.98 27.48
C GLU A 448 -41.31 -74.15 26.49
N GLU A 449 -40.45 -74.12 25.46
CA GLU A 449 -40.33 -75.23 24.49
C GLU A 449 -39.71 -76.48 25.14
N ALA A 450 -38.76 -76.31 26.06
CA ALA A 450 -38.22 -77.42 26.86
C ALA A 450 -39.30 -78.05 27.76
N ALA A 451 -40.11 -77.25 28.45
CA ALA A 451 -41.24 -77.73 29.25
C ALA A 451 -42.33 -78.40 28.39
N PHE A 452 -42.60 -77.88 27.19
CA PHE A 452 -43.51 -78.51 26.23
C PHE A 452 -42.96 -79.85 25.71
N LYS A 453 -41.65 -79.94 25.43
CA LYS A 453 -40.97 -81.19 25.06
C LYS A 453 -41.05 -82.22 26.20
N GLU A 454 -40.78 -81.81 27.44
CA GLU A 454 -40.83 -82.68 28.62
C GLU A 454 -42.26 -83.19 28.90
N THR A 455 -43.27 -82.31 28.83
CA THR A 455 -44.68 -82.70 29.02
C THR A 455 -45.19 -83.60 27.89
N ASN A 456 -44.81 -83.35 26.63
CA ASN A 456 -45.11 -84.24 25.51
C ASN A 456 -44.40 -85.61 25.65
N GLN A 457 -43.14 -85.64 26.12
CA GLN A 457 -42.45 -86.90 26.43
C GLN A 457 -43.18 -87.68 27.53
N LYS A 458 -43.58 -87.04 28.63
CA LYS A 458 -44.39 -87.66 29.70
C LYS A 458 -45.71 -88.21 29.17
N MET A 459 -46.46 -87.45 28.37
CA MET A 459 -47.69 -87.93 27.72
C MET A 459 -47.43 -89.12 26.78
N GLN A 460 -46.31 -89.15 26.08
CA GLN A 460 -45.91 -90.30 25.26
C GLN A 460 -45.50 -91.52 26.09
N GLU A 461 -44.89 -91.34 27.26
CA GLU A 461 -44.54 -92.43 28.17
C GLU A 461 -45.78 -93.01 28.86
N GLU A 462 -46.69 -92.16 29.33
CA GLU A 462 -47.98 -92.56 29.89
C GLU A 462 -48.85 -93.32 28.86
N THR A 463 -48.93 -92.83 27.62
CA THR A 463 -49.67 -93.55 26.56
C THR A 463 -49.00 -94.86 26.15
N LYS A 464 -47.65 -94.93 26.10
CA LYS A 464 -46.93 -96.20 25.92
C LYS A 464 -47.20 -97.17 27.07
N ALA A 465 -47.18 -96.71 28.31
CA ALA A 465 -47.47 -97.53 29.49
C ALA A 465 -48.92 -98.04 29.51
N ALA A 466 -49.89 -97.18 29.16
CA ALA A 466 -51.29 -97.58 29.01
C ALA A 466 -51.49 -98.63 27.90
N LEU A 467 -50.83 -98.47 26.74
CA LEU A 467 -50.85 -99.45 25.65
C LEU A 467 -50.15 -100.77 26.04
N GLN A 468 -49.07 -100.73 26.80
CA GLN A 468 -48.42 -101.93 27.36
C GLN A 468 -49.33 -102.65 28.36
N LYS A 469 -50.01 -101.91 29.24
CA LYS A 469 -50.99 -102.47 30.19
C LYS A 469 -52.17 -103.12 29.47
N LEU A 470 -52.78 -102.43 28.51
CA LEU A 470 -53.87 -102.97 27.70
C LEU A 470 -53.42 -104.20 26.89
N ARG A 471 -52.21 -104.20 26.34
CA ARG A 471 -51.60 -105.38 25.71
C ARG A 471 -51.49 -106.54 26.70
N ALA A 472 -50.96 -106.31 27.91
CA ALA A 472 -50.82 -107.35 28.92
C ALA A 472 -52.18 -107.90 29.39
N GLU A 473 -53.20 -107.04 29.52
CA GLU A 473 -54.58 -107.44 29.83
C GLU A 473 -55.20 -108.29 28.71
N MET A 474 -55.00 -107.92 27.44
CA MET A 474 -55.43 -108.70 26.28
C MET A 474 -54.67 -110.02 26.15
N GLU A 475 -53.35 -110.02 26.33
CA GLU A 475 -52.51 -111.22 26.31
C GLU A 475 -52.88 -112.18 27.46
N ALA A 476 -53.18 -111.66 28.65
CA ALA A 476 -53.70 -112.45 29.78
C ALA A 476 -55.10 -113.02 29.50
N GLY A 477 -56.01 -112.24 28.92
CA GLY A 477 -57.34 -112.70 28.50
C GLY A 477 -57.28 -113.78 27.42
N HIS A 478 -56.37 -113.63 26.44
CA HIS A 478 -56.08 -114.65 25.43
C HIS A 478 -55.48 -115.92 26.07
N GLN A 479 -54.53 -115.79 27.00
CA GLN A 479 -53.96 -116.93 27.72
C GLN A 479 -55.01 -117.67 28.57
N ALA A 480 -55.86 -116.95 29.28
CA ALA A 480 -56.99 -117.52 30.03
C ALA A 480 -57.94 -118.27 29.09
N SER A 481 -58.35 -117.66 27.98
CA SER A 481 -59.18 -118.30 26.95
C SER A 481 -58.53 -119.57 26.37
N ILE A 482 -57.21 -119.56 26.15
CA ILE A 482 -56.44 -120.73 25.70
C ILE A 482 -56.38 -121.81 26.79
N ILE A 483 -56.29 -121.44 28.06
CA ILE A 483 -56.32 -122.38 29.20
C ILE A 483 -57.72 -123.01 29.33
N GLU A 484 -58.79 -122.23 29.21
CA GLU A 484 -60.17 -122.75 29.19
C GLU A 484 -60.41 -123.68 28.00
N LEU A 485 -60.02 -123.29 26.79
CA LEU A 485 -60.12 -124.15 25.60
C LEU A 485 -59.29 -125.44 25.76
N LYS A 486 -58.10 -125.38 26.37
CA LYS A 486 -57.31 -126.58 26.73
C LYS A 486 -58.00 -127.43 27.80
N ALA A 487 -58.67 -126.83 28.78
CA ALA A 487 -59.41 -127.55 29.83
C ALA A 487 -60.70 -128.20 29.30
N VAL A 488 -61.39 -127.56 28.36
CA VAL A 488 -62.52 -128.13 27.61
C VAL A 488 -62.03 -129.26 26.69
N TRP A 489 -60.91 -129.05 25.97
CA TRP A 489 -60.33 -130.06 25.09
C TRP A 489 -59.82 -131.29 25.86
N THR A 490 -59.14 -131.12 26.99
CA THR A 490 -58.72 -132.24 27.84
C THR A 490 -59.92 -132.99 28.41
N LYS A 491 -60.95 -132.31 28.92
CA LYS A 491 -62.21 -132.98 29.34
C LYS A 491 -62.94 -133.69 28.21
N ALA A 492 -62.90 -133.15 26.98
CA ALA A 492 -63.45 -133.82 25.80
C ALA A 492 -62.60 -135.03 25.38
N LYS A 493 -61.27 -134.92 25.43
CA LYS A 493 -60.32 -135.99 25.14
C LYS A 493 -60.38 -137.11 26.18
N GLU A 494 -60.57 -136.76 27.44
CA GLU A 494 -60.76 -137.70 28.54
C GLU A 494 -62.12 -138.39 28.44
N LYS A 495 -63.19 -137.71 28.00
CA LYS A 495 -64.45 -138.36 27.62
C LYS A 495 -64.31 -139.27 26.40
N GLU A 496 -63.51 -138.90 25.39
CA GLU A 496 -63.22 -139.76 24.23
C GLU A 496 -62.39 -141.00 24.64
N ILE A 497 -61.42 -140.83 25.55
CA ILE A 497 -60.64 -141.92 26.14
C ILE A 497 -61.55 -142.79 27.01
N GLN A 498 -62.40 -142.22 27.85
CA GLN A 498 -63.37 -142.97 28.66
C GLN A 498 -64.33 -143.74 27.76
N GLN A 499 -64.89 -143.14 26.70
CA GLN A 499 -65.69 -143.87 25.70
C GLN A 499 -64.88 -144.98 24.99
N LYS A 500 -63.58 -144.77 24.73
CA LYS A 500 -62.69 -145.80 24.18
C LYS A 500 -62.33 -146.89 25.17
N VAL A 501 -62.30 -146.59 26.47
CA VAL A 501 -62.12 -147.54 27.58
C VAL A 501 -63.42 -148.29 27.83
N ASP A 502 -64.56 -147.62 27.90
CA ASP A 502 -65.90 -148.21 28.06
C ASP A 502 -66.25 -149.09 26.86
N THR A 503 -65.92 -148.70 25.63
CA THR A 503 -66.02 -149.58 24.46
C THR A 503 -64.97 -150.68 24.47
N LYS A 504 -63.77 -150.50 25.06
CA LYS A 504 -62.83 -151.61 25.33
C LYS A 504 -63.33 -152.56 26.41
N VAL A 505 -63.99 -152.09 27.45
CA VAL A 505 -64.50 -152.86 28.59
C VAL A 505 -65.83 -153.52 28.23
N ALA A 506 -66.62 -152.91 27.34
CA ALA A 506 -67.73 -153.55 26.66
C ALA A 506 -67.23 -154.60 25.66
N GLN A 507 -66.24 -154.29 24.81
CA GLN A 507 -65.59 -155.26 23.93
C GLN A 507 -64.99 -156.42 24.73
N ILE A 508 -64.32 -156.16 25.86
CA ILE A 508 -63.79 -157.19 26.75
C ILE A 508 -64.93 -157.94 27.44
N ASN A 509 -66.00 -157.30 27.92
CA ASN A 509 -67.15 -158.03 28.46
C ASN A 509 -67.85 -158.90 27.41
N THR A 510 -67.95 -158.44 26.16
CA THR A 510 -68.47 -159.26 25.07
C THR A 510 -67.48 -160.35 24.70
N THR A 511 -66.17 -160.10 24.60
CA THR A 511 -65.18 -161.16 24.34
C THR A 511 -64.98 -162.08 25.52
N TRP A 512 -65.32 -161.71 26.77
CA TRP A 512 -65.23 -162.59 27.95
C TRP A 512 -66.52 -163.41 28.12
N LYS A 513 -67.69 -162.87 27.78
CA LYS A 513 -68.94 -163.65 27.66
C LYS A 513 -68.91 -164.55 26.42
N GLU A 514 -68.31 -164.07 25.34
CA GLU A 514 -67.97 -164.88 24.17
C GLU A 514 -66.79 -165.79 24.43
N GLU A 515 -65.85 -165.54 25.35
CA GLU A 515 -64.80 -166.52 25.72
C GLU A 515 -65.32 -167.55 26.70
N MET A 516 -66.30 -167.23 27.56
CA MET A 516 -67.07 -168.26 28.26
C MET A 516 -67.81 -169.15 27.23
N LYS A 517 -68.57 -168.56 26.30
CA LYS A 517 -69.22 -169.31 25.21
C LYS A 517 -68.23 -169.98 24.24
N LYS A 518 -67.06 -169.40 23.96
CA LYS A 518 -66.01 -169.98 23.09
C LYS A 518 -65.14 -170.95 23.86
N MET A 519 -65.10 -170.97 25.18
CA MET A 519 -64.52 -172.09 25.94
C MET A 519 -65.47 -173.28 25.88
N GLU A 520 -66.77 -173.01 26.07
CA GLU A 520 -67.87 -173.96 25.87
C GLU A 520 -67.94 -174.49 24.42
N GLN A 521 -67.63 -173.65 23.40
CA GLN A 521 -67.67 -174.01 21.97
C GLN A 521 -66.32 -174.43 21.35
N THR A 522 -65.15 -174.03 21.86
CA THR A 522 -63.84 -174.50 21.35
C THR A 522 -63.39 -175.83 21.96
N TRP A 523 -64.07 -176.31 23.00
CA TRP A 523 -64.12 -177.76 23.28
C TRP A 523 -64.88 -178.55 22.20
N SER A 524 -65.78 -177.90 21.44
CA SER A 524 -66.52 -178.51 20.32
C SER A 524 -65.98 -178.18 18.92
N GLN A 525 -65.11 -177.15 18.79
CA GLN A 525 -64.66 -176.64 17.50
C GLN A 525 -63.15 -176.35 17.42
N ARG A 526 -62.34 -177.04 18.22
CA ARG A 526 -60.91 -177.27 17.92
C ARG A 526 -60.75 -178.38 16.88
N LEU A 527 -61.23 -178.11 15.66
CA LEU A 527 -61.09 -179.04 14.52
C LEU A 527 -60.75 -178.35 13.18
N GLU A 528 -60.95 -177.03 13.01
CA GLU A 528 -60.76 -176.33 11.72
C GLU A 528 -60.19 -174.89 11.84
N GLU A 529 -59.67 -174.37 10.71
CA GLU A 529 -58.37 -173.67 10.57
C GLU A 529 -58.35 -172.22 9.94
N ALA A 530 -57.19 -171.53 9.94
CA ALA A 530 -56.87 -170.06 9.91
C ALA A 530 -56.65 -169.24 8.55
N LYS A 531 -56.42 -167.85 8.58
CA LYS A 531 -55.41 -166.94 7.81
C LYS A 531 -55.75 -165.52 7.08
N GLN A 532 -55.08 -164.34 7.43
CA GLN A 532 -54.27 -163.17 6.72
C GLN A 532 -54.64 -161.83 5.80
N GLN A 533 -53.98 -160.59 5.99
CA GLN A 533 -53.43 -159.27 5.24
C GLN A 533 -54.14 -158.20 4.20
N ARG A 534 -53.73 -156.93 3.65
CA ARG A 534 -52.83 -155.62 3.82
C ARG A 534 -52.78 -154.44 2.64
N SER A 535 -52.34 -153.09 2.74
CA SER A 535 -52.32 -151.92 1.66
C SER A 535 -51.46 -150.50 1.77
N SER A 536 -51.41 -149.44 0.82
CA SER A 536 -50.65 -148.03 0.80
C SER A 536 -50.91 -146.78 -0.28
N ASP A 537 -50.14 -145.60 -0.41
CA ASP A 537 -50.46 -144.12 -0.89
C ASP A 537 -49.46 -143.09 -1.77
N THR A 538 -49.76 -141.80 -2.29
CA THR A 538 -48.84 -140.68 -3.02
C THR A 538 -49.28 -139.14 -3.47
N ALA A 539 -48.48 -138.18 -4.18
CA ALA A 539 -48.67 -136.65 -4.61
C ALA A 539 -47.82 -136.00 -5.89
N ALA A 540 -47.60 -134.72 -6.50
CA ALA A 540 -47.76 -133.14 -6.57
C ALA A 540 -47.23 -132.40 -7.99
N VAL A 541 -46.99 -131.11 -8.56
CA VAL A 541 -47.13 -129.50 -8.61
C VAL A 541 -46.38 -128.79 -9.94
N ALA A 542 -46.22 -127.53 -10.62
CA ALA A 542 -46.48 -125.97 -10.86
C ALA A 542 -46.00 -125.38 -12.36
N SER A 543 -45.78 -124.14 -13.05
CA SER A 543 -45.89 -122.55 -13.19
C SER A 543 -45.24 -121.92 -14.59
N GLN A 544 -45.08 -120.66 -15.26
CA GLN A 544 -45.42 -119.13 -15.43
C GLN A 544 -44.66 -118.25 -16.65
N THR A 545 -45.07 -117.08 -17.37
CA THR A 545 -44.29 -116.11 -18.42
C THR A 545 -44.97 -114.76 -19.11
N ASP A 546 -44.33 -113.78 -19.93
CA ASP A 546 -44.79 -112.39 -20.59
C ASP A 546 -44.02 -111.60 -21.86
N HIS A 547 -44.44 -110.39 -22.49
CA HIS A 547 -43.79 -109.17 -23.31
C HIS A 547 -44.08 -108.55 -24.84
N LEU A 548 -43.72 -107.23 -25.26
CA LEU A 548 -43.46 -106.45 -26.65
C LEU A 548 -44.35 -105.21 -27.28
N GLN A 549 -44.18 -104.28 -28.37
CA GLN A 549 -43.16 -103.38 -29.20
C GLN A 549 -43.68 -102.35 -30.42
N ASP A 550 -42.92 -101.28 -30.97
CA ASP A 550 -42.83 -100.41 -32.32
C ASP A 550 -43.81 -99.19 -32.88
N ARG A 551 -43.70 -98.26 -33.96
CA ARG A 551 -42.70 -97.33 -34.76
C ARG A 551 -43.18 -96.45 -36.10
N ASN A 552 -42.60 -95.24 -36.57
CA ASN A 552 -42.24 -94.64 -37.99
C ASN A 552 -42.83 -93.36 -38.88
N GLU A 553 -41.97 -92.60 -39.67
CA GLU A 553 -41.96 -91.78 -41.04
C GLU A 553 -43.11 -90.88 -41.76
N THR A 554 -43.10 -90.04 -42.90
CA THR A 554 -42.22 -89.17 -43.88
C THR A 554 -42.99 -88.15 -44.90
N ILE A 555 -42.37 -87.27 -45.81
CA ILE A 555 -42.97 -86.15 -46.72
C ILE A 555 -42.31 -85.81 -48.14
N SER A 556 -43.00 -85.09 -49.10
CA SER A 556 -42.42 -84.29 -50.25
C SER A 556 -43.25 -83.06 -50.77
N ALA A 557 -42.63 -81.87 -50.96
CA ALA A 557 -43.15 -80.70 -51.73
C ALA A 557 -42.11 -79.59 -52.13
N GLU A 558 -40.79 -79.79 -51.96
CA GLU A 558 -39.87 -78.67 -51.66
C GLU A 558 -39.22 -77.89 -52.83
N ALA A 559 -39.09 -78.43 -54.04
CA ALA A 559 -38.06 -78.00 -55.01
C ALA A 559 -38.24 -76.63 -55.72
N LEU A 560 -39.31 -75.88 -55.43
CA LEU A 560 -39.51 -74.51 -55.91
C LEU A 560 -39.76 -73.50 -54.78
N ALA A 561 -40.35 -73.96 -53.67
CA ALA A 561 -40.28 -73.22 -52.43
C ALA A 561 -38.84 -73.10 -51.92
N SER A 562 -37.91 -73.99 -52.33
CA SER A 562 -36.46 -73.83 -52.13
C SER A 562 -35.99 -72.47 -52.63
N ARG A 563 -36.00 -72.15 -53.93
CA ARG A 563 -35.32 -70.96 -54.46
C ARG A 563 -35.77 -69.61 -53.85
N LEU A 564 -37.04 -69.49 -53.43
CA LEU A 564 -37.53 -68.34 -52.68
C LEU A 564 -37.23 -68.41 -51.17
N ARG A 565 -37.14 -69.60 -50.58
CA ARG A 565 -36.52 -69.80 -49.27
C ARG A 565 -35.03 -69.45 -49.34
N ASP A 566 -34.27 -69.89 -50.34
CA ASP A 566 -32.82 -69.68 -50.46
C ASP A 566 -32.47 -68.17 -50.46
N GLN A 567 -33.16 -67.35 -51.27
CA GLN A 567 -32.92 -65.89 -51.28
C GLN A 567 -33.39 -65.22 -49.97
N LYS A 568 -34.51 -65.67 -49.39
CA LYS A 568 -34.99 -65.16 -48.09
C LYS A 568 -34.05 -65.58 -46.96
N GLN A 569 -33.52 -66.80 -47.01
CA GLN A 569 -32.55 -67.39 -46.09
C GLN A 569 -31.22 -66.68 -46.20
N GLN A 570 -30.76 -66.28 -47.39
CA GLN A 570 -29.52 -65.52 -47.51
C GLN A 570 -29.62 -64.17 -46.78
N LEU A 571 -30.70 -63.40 -46.99
CA LEU A 571 -30.96 -62.18 -46.21
C LEU A 571 -31.17 -62.48 -44.71
N HIS A 572 -31.77 -63.62 -44.37
CA HIS A 572 -31.91 -64.06 -42.97
C HIS A 572 -30.55 -64.41 -42.35
N VAL A 573 -29.63 -65.03 -43.09
CA VAL A 573 -28.28 -65.43 -42.69
C VAL A 573 -27.34 -64.23 -42.61
N GLU A 574 -27.54 -63.21 -43.44
CA GLU A 574 -26.82 -61.94 -43.33
C GLU A 574 -27.31 -61.14 -42.11
N ALA A 575 -28.62 -61.08 -41.86
CA ALA A 575 -29.20 -60.47 -40.67
C ALA A 575 -28.86 -61.26 -39.38
N ASP A 576 -28.91 -62.59 -39.42
CA ASP A 576 -28.49 -63.45 -38.31
C ASP A 576 -26.99 -63.44 -38.13
N GLY A 577 -26.19 -63.28 -39.19
CA GLY A 577 -24.75 -63.07 -39.09
C GLY A 577 -24.39 -61.76 -38.39
N ALA A 578 -25.13 -60.68 -38.66
CA ALA A 578 -25.01 -59.42 -37.92
C ALA A 578 -25.49 -59.58 -36.46
N ARG A 579 -26.62 -60.25 -36.24
CA ARG A 579 -27.17 -60.54 -34.90
C ARG A 579 -26.24 -61.41 -34.06
N LEU A 580 -25.64 -62.45 -34.65
CA LEU A 580 -24.69 -63.33 -34.00
C LEU A 580 -23.39 -62.59 -33.66
N LYS A 581 -22.87 -61.74 -34.54
CA LYS A 581 -21.71 -60.88 -34.23
C LYS A 581 -22.01 -59.94 -33.06
N ALA A 582 -23.14 -59.23 -33.09
CA ALA A 582 -23.56 -58.35 -32.00
C ALA A 582 -23.75 -59.11 -30.67
N VAL A 583 -24.33 -60.32 -30.71
CA VAL A 583 -24.47 -61.20 -29.53
C VAL A 583 -23.11 -61.73 -29.06
N GLU A 584 -22.18 -62.03 -29.95
CA GLU A 584 -20.83 -62.51 -29.58
C GLU A 584 -19.94 -61.37 -29.05
N GLU A 585 -20.10 -60.15 -29.56
CA GLU A 585 -19.47 -58.93 -29.05
C GLU A 585 -20.05 -58.56 -27.67
N ALA A 586 -21.37 -58.59 -27.50
CA ALA A 586 -22.02 -58.44 -26.19
C ALA A 586 -21.59 -59.54 -25.20
N LYS A 587 -21.47 -60.80 -25.65
CA LYS A 587 -20.95 -61.90 -24.84
C LYS A 587 -19.49 -61.66 -24.42
N LYS A 588 -18.63 -61.19 -25.34
CA LYS A 588 -17.23 -60.83 -25.05
C LYS A 588 -17.14 -59.67 -24.07
N GLN A 589 -18.05 -58.69 -24.17
CA GLN A 589 -18.12 -57.57 -23.23
C GLN A 589 -18.57 -58.02 -21.83
N ILE A 590 -19.66 -58.78 -21.72
CA ILE A 590 -20.12 -59.38 -20.46
C ILE A 590 -19.05 -60.29 -19.85
N GLN A 591 -18.30 -61.04 -20.67
CA GLN A 591 -17.20 -61.88 -20.21
C GLN A 591 -16.03 -61.05 -19.66
N LYS A 592 -15.69 -59.91 -20.27
CA LYS A 592 -14.70 -58.97 -19.71
C LYS A 592 -15.18 -58.38 -18.40
N GLU A 593 -16.40 -57.84 -18.35
CA GLU A 593 -16.96 -57.24 -17.12
C GLU A 593 -17.05 -58.24 -15.96
N LEU A 594 -17.31 -59.52 -16.26
CA LEU A 594 -17.28 -60.60 -15.27
C LEU A 594 -15.85 -60.94 -14.82
N GLN A 595 -14.87 -60.90 -15.73
CA GLN A 595 -13.45 -61.10 -15.40
C GLN A 595 -12.89 -59.91 -14.58
N GLU A 596 -13.23 -58.69 -14.96
CA GLU A 596 -12.86 -57.45 -14.24
C GLU A 596 -13.46 -57.45 -12.84
N LYS A 597 -14.75 -57.74 -12.68
CA LYS A 597 -15.38 -57.90 -11.34
C LYS A 597 -14.75 -59.03 -10.54
N HIS A 598 -14.43 -60.18 -11.15
CA HIS A 598 -13.77 -61.27 -10.45
C HIS A 598 -12.35 -60.88 -9.98
N LEU A 599 -11.59 -60.13 -10.78
CA LEU A 599 -10.30 -59.58 -10.38
C LEU A 599 -10.43 -58.54 -9.25
N GLU A 600 -11.44 -57.67 -9.33
CA GLU A 600 -11.73 -56.64 -8.32
C GLU A 600 -12.18 -57.27 -6.98
N ASP A 601 -13.02 -58.30 -7.02
CA ASP A 601 -13.48 -59.02 -5.82
C ASP A 601 -12.37 -59.90 -5.23
N MET A 602 -11.50 -60.49 -6.05
CA MET A 602 -10.26 -61.12 -5.57
C MET A 602 -9.30 -60.10 -4.95
N ALA A 603 -9.17 -58.89 -5.52
CA ALA A 603 -8.36 -57.83 -4.93
C ALA A 603 -8.89 -57.44 -3.54
N LYS A 604 -10.19 -57.14 -3.41
CA LYS A 604 -10.85 -56.86 -2.12
C LYS A 604 -10.70 -58.02 -1.12
N GLN A 605 -10.79 -59.28 -1.59
CA GLN A 605 -10.62 -60.46 -0.74
C GLN A 605 -9.17 -60.59 -0.23
N VAL A 606 -8.18 -60.32 -1.09
CA VAL A 606 -6.75 -60.33 -0.76
C VAL A 606 -6.38 -59.17 0.15
N GLU A 607 -6.80 -57.95 -0.16
CA GLU A 607 -6.62 -56.76 0.70
C GLU A 607 -7.22 -57.00 2.09
N GLY A 608 -8.49 -57.42 2.15
CA GLY A 608 -9.14 -57.76 3.42
C GLY A 608 -8.45 -58.91 4.15
N ALA A 609 -7.85 -59.87 3.45
CA ALA A 609 -7.06 -60.94 4.07
C ALA A 609 -5.72 -60.42 4.63
N ILE A 610 -5.05 -59.51 3.92
CA ILE A 610 -3.82 -58.84 4.37
C ILE A 610 -4.12 -57.97 5.60
N THR A 611 -5.19 -57.17 5.60
CA THR A 611 -5.60 -56.37 6.77
C THR A 611 -5.91 -57.26 7.97
N ARG A 612 -6.64 -58.37 7.78
CA ARG A 612 -6.92 -59.34 8.86
C ARG A 612 -5.65 -60.04 9.36
N ALA A 613 -4.70 -60.35 8.48
CA ALA A 613 -3.41 -60.95 8.86
C ALA A 613 -2.51 -59.95 9.60
N TYR A 614 -2.49 -58.68 9.19
CA TYR A 614 -1.77 -57.61 9.87
C TYR A 614 -2.34 -57.33 11.27
N ASN A 615 -3.66 -57.17 11.38
CA ASN A 615 -4.31 -56.95 12.68
C ASN A 615 -4.05 -58.12 13.63
N ARG A 616 -4.19 -59.36 13.13
CA ARG A 616 -3.81 -60.56 13.91
C ARG A 616 -2.35 -60.56 14.29
N TRP A 617 -1.42 -60.20 13.41
CA TRP A 617 0.00 -60.13 13.77
C TRP A 617 0.28 -59.10 14.87
N VAL A 618 -0.44 -57.98 14.91
CA VAL A 618 -0.35 -56.98 15.99
C VAL A 618 -0.96 -57.51 17.30
N GLU A 619 -2.12 -58.15 17.24
CA GLU A 619 -2.77 -58.83 18.37
C GLU A 619 -1.86 -59.95 18.93
N ASP A 620 -1.41 -60.87 18.07
CA ASP A 620 -0.50 -61.97 18.36
C ASP A 620 0.80 -61.45 18.99
N LEU A 621 1.43 -60.41 18.41
CA LEU A 621 2.65 -59.79 18.94
C LEU A 621 2.44 -59.22 20.36
N SER A 622 1.27 -58.61 20.63
CA SER A 622 0.92 -58.14 21.98
C SER A 622 0.61 -59.28 22.95
N SER A 623 0.21 -60.45 22.44
CA SER A 623 -0.07 -61.66 23.22
C SER A 623 1.16 -62.56 23.46
N LEU A 624 2.22 -62.41 22.66
CA LEU A 624 3.39 -63.29 22.69
C LEU A 624 4.02 -63.28 24.10
N PRO A 625 4.16 -64.43 24.77
CA PRO A 625 4.67 -64.49 26.13
C PRO A 625 6.13 -64.02 26.23
N GLU A 626 6.91 -64.13 25.14
CA GLU A 626 8.28 -63.60 25.06
C GLU A 626 8.31 -62.07 25.05
N TYR A 627 7.36 -61.43 24.36
CA TYR A 627 7.22 -59.97 24.32
C TYR A 627 6.65 -59.44 25.65
N GLN A 628 5.65 -60.12 26.21
CA GLN A 628 5.11 -59.81 27.53
C GLN A 628 6.15 -60.01 28.64
N ALA A 629 6.94 -61.08 28.61
CA ALA A 629 8.05 -61.29 29.56
C ALA A 629 9.19 -60.26 29.36
N SER A 630 9.45 -59.82 28.13
CA SER A 630 10.41 -58.73 27.87
C SER A 630 9.92 -57.41 28.48
N LEU A 631 8.64 -57.07 28.30
CA LEU A 631 8.01 -55.90 28.93
C LEU A 631 7.96 -56.02 30.46
N GLN A 632 7.66 -57.21 31.00
CA GLN A 632 7.65 -57.47 32.43
C GLN A 632 9.05 -57.35 33.03
N THR A 633 10.08 -57.96 32.44
CA THR A 633 11.45 -57.86 32.95
C THR A 633 12.03 -56.45 32.84
N GLU A 634 11.66 -55.65 31.83
CA GLU A 634 12.07 -54.25 31.76
C GLU A 634 11.31 -53.38 32.76
N ARG A 635 10.03 -53.67 33.01
CA ARG A 635 9.26 -53.07 34.10
C ARG A 635 9.83 -53.45 35.47
N GLU A 636 10.20 -54.71 35.69
CA GLU A 636 10.84 -55.19 36.92
C GLU A 636 12.20 -54.51 37.14
N LYS A 637 13.02 -54.32 36.10
CA LYS A 637 14.26 -53.53 36.19
C LYS A 637 13.97 -52.07 36.57
N TRP A 638 12.93 -51.46 36.00
CA TRP A 638 12.52 -50.10 36.37
C TRP A 638 12.03 -50.03 37.82
N GLU A 639 11.19 -50.96 38.26
CA GLU A 639 10.69 -51.06 39.63
C GLU A 639 11.82 -51.35 40.62
N GLN A 640 12.75 -52.25 40.30
CA GLN A 640 13.98 -52.50 41.07
C GLN A 640 14.89 -51.26 41.14
N HIS A 641 14.98 -50.47 40.08
CA HIS A 641 15.76 -49.23 40.09
C HIS A 641 15.09 -48.15 40.97
N GLN A 642 13.76 -48.01 40.91
CA GLN A 642 13.03 -47.14 41.83
C GLN A 642 13.15 -47.63 43.28
N GLN A 643 13.02 -48.94 43.52
CA GLN A 643 13.22 -49.60 44.82
C GLN A 643 14.62 -49.31 45.37
N MET A 644 15.68 -49.47 44.56
CA MET A 644 17.05 -49.13 44.96
C MET A 644 17.19 -47.65 45.32
N VAL A 645 16.56 -46.75 44.57
CA VAL A 645 16.57 -45.30 44.84
C VAL A 645 15.78 -44.95 46.10
N THR A 646 14.65 -45.62 46.39
CA THR A 646 13.92 -45.44 47.66
C THR A 646 14.69 -46.03 48.83
N ASP A 647 15.28 -47.20 48.69
CA ASP A 647 16.01 -47.89 49.75
C ASP A 647 17.32 -47.17 50.08
N GLN A 648 17.98 -46.53 49.09
CA GLN A 648 19.09 -45.60 49.34
C GLN A 648 18.62 -44.36 50.11
N LYS A 649 17.50 -43.73 49.73
CA LYS A 649 16.94 -42.57 50.45
C LYS A 649 16.54 -42.94 51.88
N ILE A 650 15.93 -44.11 52.08
CA ILE A 650 15.57 -44.66 53.39
C ILE A 650 16.85 -44.96 54.20
N SER A 651 17.88 -45.57 53.59
CA SER A 651 19.17 -45.85 54.26
C SER A 651 20.01 -44.60 54.56
N GLN A 652 19.74 -43.48 53.89
CA GLN A 652 20.29 -42.16 54.22
C GLN A 652 19.50 -41.51 55.36
N ALA A 653 18.16 -41.58 55.30
CA ALA A 653 17.29 -41.07 56.37
C ALA A 653 17.45 -41.84 57.68
N LEU A 654 17.59 -43.16 57.63
CA LEU A 654 17.87 -44.02 58.79
C LEU A 654 19.23 -43.69 59.40
N ARG A 655 20.31 -43.61 58.62
CA ARG A 655 21.61 -43.17 59.16
C ARG A 655 21.57 -41.75 59.73
N ALA A 656 20.84 -40.82 59.11
CA ALA A 656 20.65 -39.48 59.67
C ALA A 656 19.85 -39.50 60.99
N ALA A 657 18.88 -40.41 61.13
CA ALA A 657 18.11 -40.62 62.35
C ALA A 657 18.92 -41.34 63.44
N GLU A 658 19.72 -42.36 63.09
CA GLU A 658 20.66 -43.06 63.96
C GLU A 658 21.75 -42.11 64.46
N GLU A 659 22.34 -41.28 63.58
CA GLU A 659 23.26 -40.21 63.98
C GLU A 659 22.59 -39.22 64.93
N GLN A 660 21.36 -38.79 64.67
CA GLN A 660 20.63 -37.91 65.59
C GLN A 660 20.28 -38.62 66.91
N TRP A 661 20.04 -39.93 66.89
CA TRP A 661 19.77 -40.74 68.08
C TRP A 661 21.03 -40.93 68.93
N HIS A 662 22.17 -41.25 68.32
CA HIS A 662 23.48 -41.27 68.99
C HIS A 662 23.86 -39.89 69.55
N LYS A 663 23.58 -38.80 68.81
CA LYS A 663 23.74 -37.41 69.31
C LYS A 663 22.78 -37.06 70.46
N ARG A 664 21.68 -37.81 70.66
CA ARG A 664 20.74 -37.69 71.79
C ARG A 664 21.00 -38.67 72.94
N GLN A 665 21.73 -39.77 72.68
CA GLN A 665 22.17 -40.76 73.69
C GLN A 665 23.39 -40.28 74.50
N GLY A 666 24.04 -39.19 74.10
CA GLY A 666 25.17 -38.58 74.80
C GLY A 666 24.77 -37.89 76.11
N ASN A 667 24.50 -38.69 77.16
CA ASN A 667 23.93 -38.32 78.47
C ASN A 667 22.41 -37.98 78.41
N PRO A 668 21.64 -38.10 79.54
CA PRO A 668 22.05 -38.43 80.90
C PRO A 668 21.35 -39.73 81.44
N PRO A 669 20.65 -39.82 82.59
CA PRO A 669 20.88 -40.94 83.53
C PRO A 669 19.69 -41.92 83.68
N GLU A 670 19.92 -43.01 84.43
CA GLU A 670 18.90 -43.99 84.79
C GLU A 670 17.82 -43.41 85.71
N GLY A 671 16.55 -43.74 85.46
CA GLY A 671 15.49 -43.72 86.49
C GLY A 671 14.14 -43.15 86.08
N LYS A 672 13.13 -44.03 86.01
CA LYS A 672 11.67 -43.75 85.99
C LYS A 672 11.14 -42.93 84.79
N VAL A 673 10.45 -43.61 83.86
CA VAL A 673 9.54 -42.94 82.90
C VAL A 673 8.27 -43.76 82.69
N SER A 674 7.12 -43.08 82.68
CA SER A 674 5.82 -43.64 82.21
C SER A 674 4.81 -42.52 81.88
N SER A 675 5.28 -41.36 81.41
CA SER A 675 4.42 -40.26 80.92
C SER A 675 5.20 -39.21 80.11
N GLN A 676 6.40 -38.83 80.58
CA GLN A 676 7.24 -37.86 79.86
C GLN A 676 7.74 -38.40 78.51
N GLN A 677 8.12 -39.68 78.42
CA GLN A 677 8.47 -40.31 77.13
C GLN A 677 7.29 -40.37 76.15
N GLU A 678 6.06 -40.64 76.58
CA GLU A 678 4.92 -40.62 75.67
C GLU A 678 4.67 -39.20 75.14
N ALA A 679 4.72 -38.19 76.01
CA ALA A 679 4.62 -36.79 75.61
C ALA A 679 5.80 -36.33 74.73
N GLU A 680 7.00 -36.91 74.87
CA GLU A 680 8.16 -36.62 74.02
C GLU A 680 8.07 -37.35 72.67
N LEU A 681 7.65 -38.62 72.65
CA LEU A 681 7.40 -39.39 71.43
C LEU A 681 6.26 -38.78 70.60
N GLN A 682 5.19 -38.32 71.24
CA GLN A 682 4.09 -37.64 70.54
C GLN A 682 4.54 -36.27 69.97
N ARG A 683 5.47 -35.57 70.65
CA ARG A 683 6.12 -34.36 70.10
C ARG A 683 7.08 -34.69 68.95
N THR A 684 7.88 -35.76 69.01
CA THR A 684 8.78 -36.12 67.91
C THR A 684 8.01 -36.61 66.69
N ILE A 685 6.93 -37.39 66.87
CA ILE A 685 6.00 -37.75 65.78
C ILE A 685 5.40 -36.50 65.14
N SER A 686 4.91 -35.55 65.93
CA SER A 686 4.37 -34.27 65.41
C SER A 686 5.44 -33.46 64.65
N THR A 687 6.68 -33.48 65.13
CA THR A 687 7.82 -32.81 64.48
C THR A 687 8.18 -33.47 63.15
N LEU A 688 8.24 -34.80 63.11
CA LEU A 688 8.54 -35.58 61.91
C LEU A 688 7.42 -35.46 60.86
N GLN A 689 6.16 -35.42 61.28
CA GLN A 689 5.02 -35.12 60.40
C GLN A 689 5.15 -33.72 59.80
N SER A 690 5.46 -32.71 60.63
CA SER A 690 5.71 -31.35 60.15
C SER A 690 6.89 -31.26 59.17
N GLN A 691 7.94 -32.06 59.36
CA GLN A 691 9.10 -32.13 58.45
C GLN A 691 8.79 -32.87 57.14
N LEU A 692 8.00 -33.94 57.18
CA LEU A 692 7.53 -34.65 55.99
C LEU A 692 6.63 -33.74 55.14
N ASP A 693 5.70 -33.02 55.76
CA ASP A 693 4.85 -32.08 55.02
C ASP A 693 5.61 -30.83 54.55
N GLN A 694 6.65 -30.40 55.28
CA GLN A 694 7.53 -29.32 54.81
C GLN A 694 8.33 -29.74 53.57
N THR A 695 8.98 -30.91 53.59
CA THR A 695 9.72 -31.42 52.43
C THR A 695 8.81 -31.72 51.23
N ARG A 696 7.56 -32.15 51.45
CA ARG A 696 6.52 -32.23 50.39
C ARG A 696 6.20 -30.86 49.78
N ARG A 697 6.04 -29.80 50.60
CA ARG A 697 5.81 -28.43 50.11
C ARG A 697 7.01 -27.91 49.32
N GLU A 698 8.23 -28.20 49.77
CA GLU A 698 9.48 -27.82 49.10
C GLU A 698 9.63 -28.53 47.75
N GLN A 699 9.36 -29.84 47.66
CA GLN A 699 9.35 -30.58 46.40
C GLN A 699 8.28 -30.06 45.43
N ALA A 700 7.07 -29.77 45.92
CA ALA A 700 6.02 -29.17 45.10
C ALA A 700 6.38 -27.74 44.62
N ALA A 701 7.08 -26.96 45.44
CA ALA A 701 7.58 -25.63 45.08
C ALA A 701 8.70 -25.71 44.02
N LEU A 702 9.63 -26.67 44.15
CA LEU A 702 10.69 -26.91 43.17
C LEU A 702 10.11 -27.34 41.82
N LEU A 703 9.22 -28.34 41.78
CA LEU A 703 8.55 -28.76 40.54
C LEU A 703 7.75 -27.61 39.90
N LYS A 704 7.08 -26.77 40.71
CA LYS A 704 6.39 -25.57 40.22
C LYS A 704 7.37 -24.53 39.65
N ALA A 705 8.54 -24.36 40.27
CA ALA A 705 9.59 -23.47 39.77
C ALA A 705 10.19 -23.99 38.45
N GLU A 706 10.55 -25.27 38.37
CA GLU A 706 11.07 -25.92 37.15
C GLU A 706 10.06 -25.84 35.99
N LEU A 707 8.78 -26.15 36.24
CA LEU A 707 7.72 -25.98 35.25
C LEU A 707 7.53 -24.51 34.82
N SER A 708 7.71 -23.55 35.73
CA SER A 708 7.68 -22.12 35.37
C SER A 708 8.89 -21.69 34.55
N ALA A 709 10.07 -22.23 34.83
CA ALA A 709 11.29 -21.97 34.08
C ALA A 709 11.22 -22.59 32.67
N ALA A 710 10.75 -23.83 32.54
CA ALA A 710 10.53 -24.49 31.26
C ALA A 710 9.51 -23.72 30.39
N ARG A 711 8.41 -23.24 30.99
CA ARG A 711 7.44 -22.36 30.30
C ARG A 711 8.05 -21.02 29.90
N ALA A 712 8.90 -20.41 30.74
CA ALA A 712 9.57 -19.15 30.43
C ALA A 712 10.62 -19.29 29.31
N VAL A 713 11.31 -20.43 29.21
CA VAL A 713 12.18 -20.77 28.08
C VAL A 713 11.36 -20.99 26.82
N TRP A 714 10.34 -21.86 26.85
CA TRP A 714 9.48 -22.11 25.68
C TRP A 714 8.78 -20.84 25.17
N ASN A 715 8.30 -19.97 26.06
CA ASN A 715 7.74 -18.67 25.69
C ASN A 715 8.79 -17.76 25.02
N ARG A 716 10.04 -17.73 25.52
CA ARG A 716 11.13 -16.96 24.90
C ARG A 716 11.46 -17.49 23.52
N ASP A 717 11.59 -18.80 23.38
CA ASP A 717 11.96 -19.45 22.12
C ASP A 717 10.85 -19.26 21.06
N LYS A 718 9.58 -19.38 21.46
CA LYS A 718 8.43 -19.08 20.59
C LYS A 718 8.32 -17.61 20.24
N GLN A 719 8.61 -16.70 21.16
CA GLN A 719 8.67 -15.27 20.84
C GLN A 719 9.82 -14.95 19.88
N GLN A 720 10.97 -15.62 20.02
CA GLN A 720 12.10 -15.49 19.10
C GLN A 720 11.76 -16.08 17.71
N GLU A 721 11.04 -17.19 17.64
CA GLU A 721 10.52 -17.75 16.38
C GLU A 721 9.54 -16.79 15.69
N ILE A 722 8.59 -16.22 16.43
CA ILE A 722 7.67 -15.18 15.93
C ILE A 722 8.44 -13.96 15.42
N ASN A 723 9.44 -13.48 16.17
CA ASN A 723 10.28 -12.35 15.78
C ASN A 723 11.10 -12.66 14.51
N ASN A 724 11.64 -13.88 14.39
CA ASN A 724 12.35 -14.34 13.19
C ASN A 724 11.44 -14.44 11.97
N ILE A 725 10.18 -14.87 12.14
CA ILE A 725 9.19 -14.93 11.07
C ILE A 725 8.80 -13.51 10.62
N ARG A 726 8.54 -12.59 11.57
CA ARG A 726 8.27 -11.17 11.30
C ARG A 726 9.42 -10.54 10.52
N ALA A 727 10.65 -10.62 11.04
CA ALA A 727 11.84 -10.04 10.39
C ALA A 727 12.06 -10.58 8.95
N ARG A 728 11.77 -11.86 8.68
CA ARG A 728 11.82 -12.43 7.32
C ARG A 728 10.71 -11.87 6.43
N SER A 729 9.50 -11.68 6.95
CA SER A 729 8.38 -11.07 6.21
C SER A 729 8.66 -9.60 5.90
N ASP A 730 9.14 -8.84 6.89
CA ASP A 730 9.52 -7.44 6.75
C ASP A 730 10.64 -7.27 5.71
N GLN A 731 11.65 -8.15 5.75
CA GLN A 731 12.72 -8.19 4.76
C GLN A 731 12.19 -8.51 3.35
N ALA A 732 11.29 -9.49 3.21
CA ALA A 732 10.67 -9.83 1.93
C ALA A 732 9.91 -8.64 1.34
N PHE A 733 8.99 -8.02 2.11
CA PHE A 733 8.25 -6.83 1.69
C PHE A 733 9.18 -5.65 1.33
N GLN A 734 10.27 -5.45 2.08
CA GLN A 734 11.27 -4.44 1.74
C GLN A 734 11.99 -4.74 0.42
N THR A 735 12.35 -6.01 0.15
CA THR A 735 12.98 -6.40 -1.13
C THR A 735 12.02 -6.26 -2.32
N GLU A 736 10.76 -6.66 -2.18
CA GLU A 736 9.74 -6.47 -3.21
C GLU A 736 9.52 -4.97 -3.49
N LEU A 737 9.38 -4.14 -2.46
CA LEU A 737 9.17 -2.70 -2.59
C LEU A 737 10.39 -2.00 -3.20
N GLN A 738 11.61 -2.46 -2.92
CA GLN A 738 12.83 -2.01 -3.62
C GLN A 738 12.85 -2.46 -5.10
N GLU A 739 12.41 -3.69 -5.40
CA GLU A 739 12.34 -4.17 -6.78
C GLU A 739 11.29 -3.40 -7.60
N GLN A 740 10.12 -3.08 -7.02
CA GLN A 740 9.11 -2.26 -7.67
C GLN A 740 9.59 -0.82 -7.90
N ARG A 741 10.29 -0.20 -6.92
CA ARG A 741 10.96 1.10 -7.13
C ARG A 741 11.94 1.05 -8.30
N LYS A 742 12.81 0.03 -8.34
CA LYS A 742 13.78 -0.17 -9.42
C LYS A 742 13.12 -0.40 -10.78
N LYS A 743 11.99 -1.13 -10.84
CA LYS A 743 11.19 -1.30 -12.06
C LYS A 743 10.58 0.02 -12.54
N LEU A 744 10.05 0.83 -11.63
CA LEU A 744 9.51 2.16 -11.93
C LEU A 744 10.61 3.13 -12.39
N GLU A 745 11.77 3.15 -11.73
CA GLU A 745 12.94 3.93 -12.14
C GLU A 745 13.42 3.55 -13.55
N GLN A 746 13.47 2.24 -13.87
CA GLN A 746 13.80 1.75 -15.21
C GLN A 746 12.74 2.12 -16.26
N ALA A 747 11.45 2.08 -15.92
CA ALA A 747 10.38 2.50 -16.82
C ALA A 747 10.43 4.01 -17.09
N LEU A 748 10.63 4.83 -16.04
CA LEU A 748 10.80 6.28 -16.16
C LEU A 748 12.07 6.64 -16.94
N GLN A 749 13.14 5.85 -16.86
CA GLN A 749 14.35 6.07 -17.64
C GLN A 749 14.13 5.75 -19.13
N ARG A 750 13.46 4.64 -19.46
CA ARG A 750 13.07 4.33 -20.85
C ARG A 750 12.17 5.40 -21.45
N LEU A 751 11.12 5.83 -20.74
CA LEU A 751 10.23 6.90 -21.20
C LEU A 751 10.98 8.23 -21.45
N LYS A 752 12.02 8.56 -20.67
CA LYS A 752 12.88 9.73 -20.94
C LYS A 752 13.74 9.54 -22.20
N GLU A 753 14.29 8.35 -22.40
CA GLU A 753 15.10 8.01 -23.56
C GLU A 753 14.26 7.98 -24.85
N GLU A 754 13.04 7.48 -24.78
CA GLU A 754 12.02 7.50 -25.84
C GLU A 754 11.61 8.95 -26.17
N VAL A 755 11.23 9.78 -25.19
CA VAL A 755 10.86 11.19 -25.41
C VAL A 755 12.02 12.03 -25.95
N GLU A 756 13.26 11.82 -25.49
CA GLU A 756 14.44 12.50 -26.08
C GLU A 756 14.82 11.96 -27.47
N LEU A 757 14.37 10.77 -27.86
CA LEU A 757 14.53 10.24 -29.22
C LEU A 757 13.45 10.82 -30.15
N GLU A 758 12.17 10.80 -29.75
CA GLU A 758 11.06 11.44 -30.46
C GLU A 758 11.36 12.93 -30.70
N LYS A 759 11.84 13.64 -29.68
CA LYS A 759 12.23 15.06 -29.77
C LYS A 759 13.37 15.30 -30.75
N LYS A 760 14.36 14.40 -30.83
CA LYS A 760 15.45 14.49 -31.84
C LYS A 760 14.94 14.22 -33.24
N GLU A 761 14.01 13.29 -33.40
CA GLU A 761 13.38 13.02 -34.69
C GLU A 761 12.48 14.18 -35.14
N GLN A 762 11.66 14.75 -34.25
CA GLN A 762 10.88 15.95 -34.54
C GLN A 762 11.77 17.13 -34.93
N LEU A 763 12.89 17.34 -34.21
CA LEU A 763 13.86 18.38 -34.57
C LEU A 763 14.45 18.14 -35.97
N SER A 764 14.94 16.94 -36.30
CA SER A 764 15.50 16.67 -37.62
C SER A 764 14.45 16.72 -38.75
N GLN A 765 13.21 16.30 -38.48
CA GLN A 765 12.09 16.49 -39.41
C GLN A 765 11.77 17.98 -39.64
N THR A 766 11.79 18.83 -38.60
CA THR A 766 11.59 20.28 -38.76
C THR A 766 12.76 20.96 -39.46
N GLU A 767 14.00 20.55 -39.18
CA GLU A 767 15.19 21.07 -39.85
C GLU A 767 15.17 20.72 -41.35
N ALA A 768 14.86 19.47 -41.71
CA ALA A 768 14.73 19.05 -43.11
C ALA A 768 13.68 19.87 -43.88
N ARG A 769 12.51 20.14 -43.27
CA ARG A 769 11.47 21.00 -43.87
C ARG A 769 11.93 22.45 -44.02
N LEU A 770 12.67 22.98 -43.05
CA LEU A 770 13.23 24.34 -43.15
C LEU A 770 14.32 24.43 -44.22
N GLN A 771 15.17 23.41 -44.37
CA GLN A 771 16.16 23.32 -45.46
C GLN A 771 15.50 23.19 -46.84
N GLU A 772 14.36 22.48 -46.95
CA GLU A 772 13.57 22.38 -48.18
C GLU A 772 12.94 23.72 -48.56
N VAL A 773 12.27 24.39 -47.62
CA VAL A 773 11.69 25.74 -47.82
C VAL A 773 12.76 26.78 -48.14
N ALA A 774 13.95 26.68 -47.54
CA ALA A 774 15.08 27.55 -47.86
C ALA A 774 15.54 27.37 -49.32
N LYS A 775 15.73 26.12 -49.78
CA LYS A 775 16.12 25.82 -51.17
C LYS A 775 15.10 26.31 -52.17
N VAL A 776 13.81 26.02 -51.97
CA VAL A 776 12.73 26.52 -52.85
C VAL A 776 12.78 28.04 -52.97
N ARG A 777 13.02 28.76 -51.86
CA ARG A 777 13.11 30.22 -51.87
C ARG A 777 14.41 30.76 -52.49
N GLU A 778 15.52 30.03 -52.38
CA GLU A 778 16.77 30.34 -53.10
C GLU A 778 16.60 30.14 -54.61
N ASP A 779 15.91 29.08 -55.04
CA ASP A 779 15.57 28.81 -56.44
C ASP A 779 14.59 29.86 -57.00
N GLU A 780 13.52 30.22 -56.25
CA GLU A 780 12.61 31.33 -56.60
C GLU A 780 13.36 32.65 -56.82
N LEU A 781 14.28 32.99 -55.91
CA LEU A 781 15.10 34.19 -56.02
C LEU A 781 16.03 34.14 -57.24
N GLN A 782 16.69 33.01 -57.49
CA GLN A 782 17.53 32.81 -58.68
C GLN A 782 16.73 32.94 -59.97
N CYS A 783 15.53 32.36 -60.04
CA CYS A 783 14.61 32.53 -61.17
C CYS A 783 14.24 34.00 -61.38
N HIS A 784 13.84 34.71 -60.32
CA HIS A 784 13.47 36.13 -60.39
C HIS A 784 14.65 37.03 -60.81
N TYR A 785 15.88 36.76 -60.32
CA TYR A 785 17.07 37.48 -60.80
C TYR A 785 17.35 37.20 -62.28
N ALA A 786 17.31 35.93 -62.72
CA ALA A 786 17.52 35.58 -64.12
C ALA A 786 16.43 36.15 -65.05
N GLU A 787 15.19 36.27 -64.59
CA GLU A 787 14.12 36.95 -65.33
C GLU A 787 14.35 38.45 -65.42
N LYS A 788 14.79 39.10 -64.33
CA LYS A 788 15.16 40.51 -64.35
C LYS A 788 16.34 40.79 -65.29
N GLU A 789 17.38 39.97 -65.28
CA GLU A 789 18.52 40.09 -66.20
C GLU A 789 18.09 39.91 -67.66
N ARG A 790 17.19 38.94 -67.94
CA ARG A 790 16.60 38.77 -69.29
C ARG A 790 15.78 39.98 -69.71
N ALA A 791 15.00 40.56 -68.80
CA ALA A 791 14.19 41.75 -69.05
C ALA A 791 15.07 42.95 -69.36
N GLN A 792 16.09 43.25 -68.54
CA GLN A 792 17.06 44.34 -68.78
C GLN A 792 17.86 44.10 -70.06
N THR A 793 18.28 42.85 -70.33
CA THR A 793 18.96 42.48 -71.59
C THR A 793 18.06 42.66 -72.81
N LYS A 794 16.74 42.54 -72.67
CA LYS A 794 15.77 42.82 -73.74
C LYS A 794 15.54 44.32 -73.88
N GLU A 795 15.36 45.05 -72.78
CA GLU A 795 15.20 46.50 -72.75
C GLU A 795 16.36 47.20 -73.46
N ILE A 796 17.61 46.88 -73.09
CA ILE A 796 18.83 47.40 -73.74
C ILE A 796 18.90 47.02 -75.24
N LYS A 797 18.39 45.84 -75.64
CA LYS A 797 18.35 45.46 -77.06
C LYS A 797 17.28 46.21 -77.83
N ASP A 798 16.11 46.41 -77.24
CA ASP A 798 15.00 47.16 -77.83
C ASP A 798 15.37 48.66 -77.94
N GLU A 799 16.09 49.21 -76.95
CA GLU A 799 16.71 50.55 -76.99
C GLU A 799 17.75 50.68 -78.11
N ILE A 800 18.76 49.80 -78.15
CA ILE A 800 19.78 49.80 -79.22
C ILE A 800 19.12 49.62 -80.61
N GLN A 801 18.07 48.81 -80.71
CA GLN A 801 17.31 48.65 -81.95
C GLN A 801 16.57 49.94 -82.33
N ALA A 802 16.01 50.67 -81.37
CA ALA A 802 15.40 51.98 -81.59
C ALA A 802 16.45 53.04 -82.00
N GLU A 803 17.60 53.11 -81.33
CA GLU A 803 18.72 54.00 -81.72
C GLU A 803 19.21 53.70 -83.14
N ILE A 804 19.31 52.43 -83.53
CA ILE A 804 19.69 52.03 -84.90
C ILE A 804 18.60 52.43 -85.91
N GLN A 805 17.32 52.33 -85.56
CA GLN A 805 16.20 52.78 -86.42
C GLN A 805 16.18 54.31 -86.58
N ASP A 806 16.39 55.06 -85.50
CA ASP A 806 16.47 56.53 -85.53
C ASP A 806 17.72 57.01 -86.27
N ALA A 807 18.88 56.37 -86.07
CA ALA A 807 20.09 56.66 -86.84
C ALA A 807 19.90 56.35 -88.33
N LEU A 808 19.24 55.24 -88.68
CA LEU A 808 18.87 54.91 -90.06
C LEU A 808 17.92 55.97 -90.66
N ALA A 809 16.92 56.41 -89.91
CA ALA A 809 15.98 57.45 -90.33
C ALA A 809 16.67 58.81 -90.49
N GLN A 810 17.61 59.17 -89.61
CA GLN A 810 18.43 60.37 -89.72
C GLN A 810 19.35 60.32 -90.95
N VAL A 811 19.97 59.16 -91.24
CA VAL A 811 20.79 58.97 -92.46
C VAL A 811 19.92 59.08 -93.72
N GLN A 812 18.72 58.48 -93.73
CA GLN A 812 17.77 58.62 -94.84
C GLN A 812 17.34 60.09 -95.04
N ALA A 813 17.06 60.81 -93.96
CA ALA A 813 16.74 62.23 -93.99
C ALA A 813 17.91 63.11 -94.48
N GLN A 814 19.15 62.80 -94.06
CA GLN A 814 20.36 63.49 -94.55
C GLN A 814 20.60 63.24 -96.05
N VAL A 815 20.43 62.00 -96.53
CA VAL A 815 20.49 61.68 -97.96
C VAL A 815 19.43 62.47 -98.74
N PHE A 816 18.18 62.48 -98.26
CA PHE A 816 17.10 63.25 -98.88
C PHE A 816 17.36 64.77 -98.90
N MET A 817 17.98 65.31 -97.85
CA MET A 817 18.40 66.73 -97.81
C MET A 817 19.57 67.02 -98.74
N GLN A 818 20.58 66.14 -98.85
CA GLN A 818 21.66 66.29 -99.83
C GLN A 818 21.16 66.20 -101.28
N GLU A 819 20.16 65.36 -101.56
CA GLU A 819 19.49 65.33 -102.87
C GLU A 819 18.69 66.61 -103.14
N ARG A 820 18.16 67.25 -102.10
CA ARG A 820 17.40 68.52 -102.19
C ARG A 820 18.31 69.71 -102.47
N ASP A 821 19.40 69.86 -101.71
CA ASP A 821 20.37 70.96 -101.89
C ASP A 821 21.10 70.87 -103.24
N ARG A 822 21.28 69.66 -103.79
CA ARG A 822 21.80 69.45 -105.15
C ARG A 822 20.85 69.91 -106.27
N ARG A 823 19.60 70.29 -105.98
CA ARG A 823 18.54 70.55 -107.00
C ARG A 823 18.05 72.00 -107.11
N THR A 824 18.58 72.96 -106.36
CA THR A 824 18.22 74.41 -106.48
C THR A 824 19.32 75.25 -107.12
N PRO A 825 19.20 75.68 -108.41
CA PRO A 825 20.25 76.38 -109.13
C PRO A 825 20.27 77.91 -108.91
N ARG A 826 21.47 78.50 -108.85
CA ARG A 826 21.71 79.96 -108.79
C ARG A 826 21.26 80.68 -110.08
N LYS A 827 20.70 81.90 -109.93
CA LYS A 827 20.69 82.95 -110.96
C LYS A 827 21.02 84.33 -110.35
N PRO A 828 21.53 85.31 -111.13
CA PRO A 828 22.18 86.52 -110.58
C PRO A 828 21.42 87.85 -110.81
N VAL A 829 21.73 88.83 -109.95
CA VAL A 829 21.62 90.31 -110.11
C VAL A 829 20.26 90.91 -110.55
N GLY A 830 19.66 91.69 -109.65
CA GLY A 830 18.58 92.66 -109.92
C GLY A 830 18.53 93.73 -108.83
N THR A 831 18.15 94.97 -109.15
CA THR A 831 18.37 96.14 -108.27
C THR A 831 17.05 96.83 -107.84
N ARG A 832 17.11 97.54 -106.69
CA ARG A 832 16.33 98.74 -106.28
C ARG A 832 14.95 98.55 -105.62
N ARG A 833 14.71 99.46 -104.65
CA ARG A 833 13.47 99.82 -103.91
C ARG A 833 12.99 98.78 -102.87
N ARG A 834 12.55 99.12 -101.65
CA ARG A 834 11.96 100.33 -100.99
C ARG A 834 10.46 100.53 -101.22
N THR A 835 9.62 99.99 -100.33
CA THR A 835 8.61 100.72 -99.52
C THR A 835 7.87 99.78 -98.55
N GLN A 836 7.44 100.36 -97.41
CA GLN A 836 6.66 99.75 -96.31
C GLN A 836 7.39 98.65 -95.53
#